data_AF-A0A7U8C5B6-F1
#
_entry.id   AF-A0A7U8C5B6-F1
#
_cell.length_a   1.000
_cell.length_b   1.000
_cell.length_c   1.000
_cell.angle_alpha   90.00
_cell.angle_beta   90.00
_cell.angle_gamma   90.00
#
_symmetry.space_group_name_H-M   'P 1'
#
loop_
_entity.id
_entity.type
_entity.pdbx_description
1 polymer ?
#
loop_
_entity_poly.entity_id
_entity_poly.type
_entity_poly.pdbx_seq_one_letter_code
_entity_poly.pdbx_strand_id
1 'polypeptide(L)'
;MKHRLVIIGNGMATGRLLQLIADSAADRFDISVFGEEPGGSYNRVLLSPLLGEEISLEQVMTLDLDWYKNNNVTLYSGDPVVHIDASLKQVISHKNLRVSYDSLIIATGSNPSAVPVEGSSLPGVMNFRTLQDVETMQQVAATKKNAVVIGGGFLGLEAAEGLRLQGMNVTLLHRSDYLLNKQLDKPAAQMLLNNLQKRGIDFRLNANTQAFLGDTQVEAVELDSGEVIPADLVITAIGVSPNSQLAEASGLTVKRGILVDKQMRTSDLNIYAFGECCQFEEYTYGLVAPIWQQAEVVLSSLIGETSNYREEPVATQLKISGVELFSCGELIDADDRDTLIYQDFKKNEYRKLWLKENRLVGAVLYGDVREGQWYFEQLKENNDLSACRQQLLFGSPLCAQDTQTENMGITSMTTESNKRQLVVIGNGMVGHHFVENFVNSNVAGDYEIHILAEESRAAYDRVHLSEYFSGSSYEDLCLVEENLYEKHGVHLHLSEGATQIDRDAKQVITEQAVYSYDTLVMATGSYPFVPPIPGNDGEACFVYRTLEDLDKIQACAEDAKVGVVVGGGLLGLEAANALKSLGLKSHVVEFAPRLMPVQLDEDGGELLKKKIEALDVDVHCEKATTEIVAGEEHTYRMNFSDGSFLETDLILFSAGIRPQDTLARSSELEIGERGGILVNDQCLTSDENIYAIGECALWNNQIFGLVAPGYTMAKTAVAAIAGDEAAFTGADMSTKLKLLGVDVGSIGDAHGKTPGSISYRYLDEDEQTYYRIIVSEDKKKLLGAVLVGDNSKYDTLLQYALNGIDLPEKPQGLILPSMDGSAAPALGPDALPDEATICSCLNVTKGQICCSIDEGATSVADVKDATKAASGCGGCAAMLKSVVDNELSKRGVEVNTDLCEHFAYTREELYHIIRVEGIRSFSELLEKHGKGLGCEICKPAAGSILASCWNEHIQEKPLVSLQDTNDTFMANMQKNGTYSIVPRVPGGEITPDKLIVIGQVAKKYNLYTKITGGQRVDLFGAQLHELPLIWEELVNAGFETGHAYGKSLRTVKSCVGSTWCRFGVNDSVGMAINLENRYKGLRAPHKIKFAVSGCTRECAEAQCKDIGVIATENGWNLYVCGNGGMKPRHADLFATDLDDETLVKYIDRVLMFYIKTADRLQRTSVWMENLEGGLDYLKEVVIDDKLEIGEELEAQMAHIVSTYECEWKATLEDEEKLKRFRTFVNTEDQVDPQIVHILERDQVRPV
;
A
#
# COMPACT_ATOMS: atom_id res chain seq x y z
N MET A 1 44.71 -16.18 -7.68
CA MET A 1 44.64 -14.71 -7.55
C MET A 1 43.38 -14.28 -8.27
N LYS A 2 42.60 -13.37 -7.67
CA LYS A 2 41.45 -12.75 -8.35
C LYS A 2 41.95 -11.87 -9.49
N HIS A 3 41.16 -11.72 -10.55
CA HIS A 3 41.50 -10.91 -11.72
C HIS A 3 41.39 -9.43 -11.35
N ARG A 4 42.45 -8.65 -11.51
CA ARG A 4 42.45 -7.24 -11.07
C ARG A 4 41.67 -6.39 -12.07
N LEU A 5 40.57 -5.81 -11.60
CA LEU A 5 39.69 -4.95 -12.37
C LEU A 5 39.77 -3.52 -11.84
N VAL A 6 40.24 -2.58 -12.67
CA VAL A 6 40.20 -1.16 -12.31
C VAL A 6 39.07 -0.48 -13.09
N ILE A 7 38.30 0.39 -12.44
CA ILE A 7 37.22 1.17 -13.06
C ILE A 7 37.48 2.65 -12.80
N ILE A 8 37.46 3.48 -13.84
CA ILE A 8 37.64 4.93 -13.78
C ILE A 8 36.28 5.59 -14.00
N GLY A 9 35.77 6.26 -12.97
CA GLY A 9 34.44 6.86 -12.92
C GLY A 9 33.53 6.09 -11.97
N ASN A 10 32.83 6.83 -11.10
CA ASN A 10 31.94 6.27 -10.06
C ASN A 10 30.48 6.73 -10.22
N GLY A 11 30.01 6.86 -11.46
CA GLY A 11 28.62 7.23 -11.75
C GLY A 11 27.68 6.01 -11.85
N MET A 12 26.43 6.27 -12.26
CA MET A 12 25.39 5.24 -12.43
C MET A 12 25.80 4.04 -13.28
N ALA A 13 26.63 4.25 -14.31
CA ALA A 13 27.16 3.19 -15.17
C ALA A 13 27.95 2.17 -14.34
N THR A 14 28.94 2.66 -13.60
CA THR A 14 29.75 1.86 -12.67
C THR A 14 28.88 1.24 -11.58
N GLY A 15 27.94 1.99 -11.01
CA GLY A 15 27.05 1.47 -9.99
C GLY A 15 26.26 0.24 -10.45
N ARG A 16 25.68 0.29 -11.66
CA ARG A 16 24.98 -0.86 -12.23
C ARG A 16 25.92 -2.05 -12.47
N LEU A 17 27.09 -1.81 -13.05
CA LEU A 17 28.05 -2.88 -13.31
C LEU A 17 28.51 -3.58 -12.01
N LEU A 18 28.76 -2.79 -10.97
CA LEU A 18 29.17 -3.31 -9.67
C LEU A 18 28.07 -4.18 -9.02
N GLN A 19 26.80 -3.77 -9.09
CA GLN A 19 25.68 -4.61 -8.65
C GLN A 19 25.63 -5.94 -9.40
N LEU A 20 25.72 -5.91 -10.74
CA LEU A 20 25.73 -7.14 -11.55
C LEU A 20 26.91 -8.06 -11.21
N ILE A 21 28.08 -7.48 -10.92
CA ILE A 21 29.25 -8.25 -10.47
C ILE A 21 29.01 -8.85 -9.08
N ALA A 22 28.45 -8.10 -8.14
CA ALA A 22 28.16 -8.59 -6.80
C ALA A 22 27.20 -9.79 -6.83
N ASP A 23 26.17 -9.73 -7.68
CA ASP A 23 25.14 -10.77 -7.76
C ASP A 23 25.65 -12.07 -8.42
N SER A 24 26.58 -11.98 -9.37
CA SER A 24 26.91 -13.12 -10.26
C SER A 24 28.39 -13.48 -10.36
N ALA A 25 29.30 -12.62 -9.91
CA ALA A 25 30.74 -12.75 -10.16
C ALA A 25 31.67 -12.19 -9.07
N ALA A 26 31.18 -11.97 -7.84
CA ALA A 26 31.93 -11.30 -6.76
C ALA A 26 33.30 -11.94 -6.45
N ASP A 27 33.41 -13.26 -6.62
CA ASP A 27 34.66 -13.98 -6.33
C ASP A 27 35.70 -13.97 -7.47
N ARG A 28 35.35 -13.43 -8.64
CA ARG A 28 36.23 -13.44 -9.82
C ARG A 28 37.21 -12.27 -9.85
N PHE A 29 36.83 -11.12 -9.30
CA PHE A 29 37.55 -9.87 -9.48
C PHE A 29 38.09 -9.28 -8.16
N ASP A 30 39.25 -8.64 -8.26
CA ASP A 30 39.77 -7.71 -7.25
C ASP A 30 39.58 -6.29 -7.81
N ILE A 31 38.60 -5.56 -7.28
CA ILE A 31 38.03 -4.37 -7.94
C ILE A 31 38.54 -3.10 -7.27
N SER A 32 39.06 -2.17 -8.07
CA SER A 32 39.42 -0.82 -7.65
C SER A 32 38.67 0.22 -8.49
N VAL A 33 37.94 1.12 -7.86
CA VAL A 33 37.15 2.17 -8.52
C VAL A 33 37.74 3.53 -8.20
N PHE A 34 37.92 4.40 -9.19
CA PHE A 34 38.35 5.78 -8.99
C PHE A 34 37.20 6.74 -9.30
N GLY A 35 36.85 7.62 -8.36
CA GLY A 35 35.82 8.65 -8.53
C GLY A 35 36.41 10.05 -8.42
N GLU A 36 36.02 10.96 -9.31
CA GLU A 36 36.36 12.38 -9.21
C GLU A 36 35.53 13.06 -8.11
N GLU A 37 34.23 12.77 -8.07
CA GLU A 37 33.33 13.30 -7.04
C GLU A 37 33.54 12.58 -5.70
N PRO A 38 33.37 13.29 -4.58
CA PRO A 38 33.37 12.66 -3.27
C PRO A 38 32.11 11.82 -3.06
N GLY A 39 32.24 10.64 -2.44
CA GLY A 39 31.11 9.81 -2.04
C GLY A 39 30.87 8.59 -2.93
N GLY A 40 29.71 7.95 -2.71
CA GLY A 40 29.26 6.78 -3.45
C GLY A 40 28.62 7.12 -4.81
N SER A 41 28.27 6.10 -5.58
CA SER A 41 27.47 6.27 -6.80
C SER A 41 26.04 6.66 -6.46
N TYR A 42 25.46 7.57 -7.24
CA TYR A 42 24.09 8.06 -7.05
C TYR A 42 23.34 8.23 -8.38
N ASN A 43 22.01 8.26 -8.30
CA ASN A 43 21.11 8.39 -9.43
C ASN A 43 21.01 9.86 -9.87
N ARG A 44 21.83 10.25 -10.84
CA ARG A 44 21.84 11.63 -11.37
C ARG A 44 20.52 12.07 -11.97
N VAL A 45 19.64 11.15 -12.37
CA VAL A 45 18.32 11.47 -12.92
C VAL A 45 17.33 11.88 -11.82
N LEU A 46 17.74 11.87 -10.55
CA LEU A 46 16.93 12.31 -9.40
C LEU A 46 17.45 13.64 -8.80
N LEU A 47 18.43 14.30 -9.43
CA LEU A 47 18.91 15.59 -8.94
C LEU A 47 17.85 16.69 -9.02
N SER A 48 16.96 16.65 -10.00
CA SER A 48 15.93 17.67 -10.16
C SER A 48 14.82 17.59 -9.09
N PRO A 49 14.26 16.41 -8.77
CA PRO A 49 13.37 16.27 -7.61
C PRO A 49 14.07 16.58 -6.27
N LEU A 50 15.37 16.28 -6.15
CA LEU A 50 16.15 16.65 -4.96
C LEU A 50 16.27 18.18 -4.82
N LEU A 51 16.53 18.88 -5.93
CA LEU A 51 16.53 20.35 -5.98
C LEU A 51 15.16 20.93 -5.57
N GLY A 52 14.06 20.30 -6.00
CA GLY A 52 12.70 20.67 -5.64
C GLY A 52 12.28 20.31 -4.21
N GLU A 53 13.16 19.67 -3.41
CA GLU A 53 12.86 19.12 -2.07
C GLU A 53 11.72 18.07 -2.06
N GLU A 54 11.46 17.44 -3.20
CA GLU A 54 10.46 16.37 -3.32
C GLU A 54 11.02 15.03 -2.81
N ILE A 55 12.34 14.88 -2.80
CA ILE A 55 13.06 13.72 -2.28
C ILE A 55 14.30 14.16 -1.47
N SER A 56 14.80 13.27 -0.63
CA SER A 56 16.03 13.45 0.16
C SER A 56 17.27 12.95 -0.59
N LEU A 57 18.45 13.41 -0.15
CA LEU A 57 19.75 12.97 -0.68
C LEU A 57 19.93 11.44 -0.62
N GLU A 58 19.40 10.81 0.44
CA GLU A 58 19.51 9.37 0.68
C GLU A 58 18.78 8.58 -0.42
N GLN A 59 17.60 9.06 -0.84
CA GLN A 59 16.82 8.48 -1.93
C GLN A 59 17.49 8.64 -3.30
N VAL A 60 18.50 9.52 -3.43
CA VAL A 60 19.28 9.71 -4.65
C VAL A 60 20.46 8.74 -4.71
N MET A 61 20.99 8.25 -3.57
CA MET A 61 22.14 7.35 -3.55
C MET A 61 21.79 5.97 -4.14
N THR A 62 22.68 5.42 -4.96
CA THR A 62 22.51 4.08 -5.58
C THR A 62 23.42 3.04 -4.95
N LEU A 63 24.66 3.43 -4.69
CA LEU A 63 25.65 2.71 -3.91
C LEU A 63 26.36 3.78 -3.11
N ASP A 64 26.01 3.95 -1.85
CA ASP A 64 26.83 4.71 -0.90
C ASP A 64 28.23 4.07 -0.71
N LEU A 65 29.00 4.59 0.25
CA LEU A 65 30.38 4.14 0.47
C LEU A 65 30.51 2.74 1.11
N ASP A 66 29.52 2.14 1.77
CA ASP A 66 29.68 0.77 2.30
C ASP A 66 29.28 -0.30 1.38
N TRP A 67 28.50 0.06 0.38
CA TRP A 67 28.30 -0.86 -0.69
C TRP A 67 29.66 -1.35 -1.20
N TYR A 68 30.59 -0.41 -1.42
CA TYR A 68 31.94 -0.70 -1.91
C TYR A 68 32.71 -1.56 -0.91
N LYS A 69 32.66 -1.24 0.38
CA LYS A 69 33.35 -2.01 1.41
C LYS A 69 32.76 -3.43 1.57
N ASN A 70 31.42 -3.57 1.55
CA ASN A 70 30.65 -4.83 1.69
C ASN A 70 31.00 -5.79 0.58
N ASN A 71 31.22 -5.25 -0.61
CA ASN A 71 31.51 -6.03 -1.80
C ASN A 71 33.02 -6.13 -2.10
N ASN A 72 33.88 -5.77 -1.14
CA ASN A 72 35.34 -5.78 -1.29
C ASN A 72 35.84 -5.02 -2.53
N VAL A 73 35.21 -3.89 -2.83
CA VAL A 73 35.57 -2.96 -3.89
C VAL A 73 36.35 -1.80 -3.28
N THR A 74 37.58 -1.58 -3.73
CA THR A 74 38.41 -0.47 -3.26
C THR A 74 38.01 0.82 -3.97
N LEU A 75 37.30 1.72 -3.29
CA LEU A 75 36.90 3.01 -3.85
C LEU A 75 37.90 4.12 -3.48
N TYR A 76 38.53 4.71 -4.49
CA TYR A 76 39.32 5.93 -4.42
C TYR A 76 38.45 7.14 -4.79
N SER A 77 37.66 7.60 -3.81
CA SER A 77 36.76 8.75 -3.92
C SER A 77 37.51 10.08 -3.85
N GLY A 78 37.10 11.08 -4.64
CA GLY A 78 37.75 12.39 -4.68
C GLY A 78 39.22 12.33 -5.13
N ASP A 79 39.58 11.36 -5.95
CA ASP A 79 40.94 11.17 -6.47
C ASP A 79 40.89 10.70 -7.94
N PRO A 80 40.65 11.61 -8.90
CA PRO A 80 40.51 11.24 -10.30
C PRO A 80 41.80 10.63 -10.86
N VAL A 81 41.66 9.72 -11.81
CA VAL A 81 42.79 9.21 -12.60
C VAL A 81 43.25 10.28 -13.59
N VAL A 82 44.54 10.60 -13.58
CA VAL A 82 45.14 11.61 -14.46
C VAL A 82 45.98 11.02 -15.58
N HIS A 83 46.37 9.74 -15.47
CA HIS A 83 47.15 9.06 -16.49
C HIS A 83 46.89 7.54 -16.52
N ILE A 84 46.82 6.95 -17.71
CA ILE A 84 46.78 5.49 -17.92
C ILE A 84 48.05 5.07 -18.67
N ASP A 85 48.86 4.20 -18.06
CA ASP A 85 50.02 3.58 -18.70
C ASP A 85 49.63 2.18 -19.19
N ALA A 86 49.18 2.11 -20.44
CA ALA A 86 48.77 0.85 -21.06
C ALA A 86 49.94 -0.15 -21.22
N SER A 87 51.18 0.33 -21.30
CA SER A 87 52.36 -0.52 -21.47
C SER A 87 52.71 -1.30 -20.20
N LEU A 88 52.54 -0.66 -19.04
CA LEU A 88 52.73 -1.26 -17.72
C LEU A 88 51.43 -1.83 -17.13
N LYS A 89 50.29 -1.63 -17.80
CA LYS A 89 48.93 -1.92 -17.29
C LYS A 89 48.68 -1.30 -15.92
N GLN A 90 48.89 0.02 -15.81
CA GLN A 90 48.71 0.78 -14.58
C GLN A 90 47.93 2.08 -14.80
N VAL A 91 47.18 2.49 -13.78
CA VAL A 91 46.59 3.84 -13.70
C VAL A 91 47.32 4.67 -12.66
N ILE A 92 47.41 5.98 -12.87
CA ILE A 92 48.00 6.95 -11.95
C ILE A 92 46.94 8.00 -11.57
N SER A 93 46.65 8.11 -10.28
CA SER A 93 45.70 9.11 -9.76
C SER A 93 46.33 10.48 -9.55
N HIS A 94 45.51 11.51 -9.36
CA HIS A 94 45.94 12.86 -9.03
C HIS A 94 46.80 12.91 -7.77
N LYS A 95 46.52 12.05 -6.77
CA LYS A 95 47.37 11.87 -5.57
C LYS A 95 48.62 11.02 -5.81
N ASN A 96 48.99 10.75 -7.06
CA ASN A 96 50.13 9.93 -7.49
C ASN A 96 50.06 8.45 -7.05
N LEU A 97 48.87 7.92 -6.76
CA LEU A 97 48.70 6.50 -6.49
C LEU A 97 48.83 5.71 -7.80
N ARG A 98 49.59 4.61 -7.78
CA ARG A 98 49.76 3.72 -8.94
C ARG A 98 49.07 2.38 -8.68
N VAL A 99 48.05 2.04 -9.48
CA VAL A 99 47.30 0.79 -9.34
C VAL A 99 47.41 -0.02 -10.63
N SER A 100 47.80 -1.29 -10.51
CA SER A 100 47.94 -2.20 -11.66
C SER A 100 46.64 -2.92 -11.94
N TYR A 101 46.35 -3.18 -13.21
CA TYR A 101 45.14 -3.86 -13.65
C TYR A 101 45.44 -5.04 -14.58
N ASP A 102 44.55 -6.04 -14.57
CA ASP A 102 44.50 -7.06 -15.60
C ASP A 102 43.49 -6.67 -16.68
N SER A 103 42.34 -6.10 -16.26
CA SER A 103 41.38 -5.36 -17.10
C SER A 103 41.10 -3.96 -16.54
N LEU A 104 40.94 -2.97 -17.42
CA LEU A 104 40.58 -1.60 -17.07
C LEU A 104 39.24 -1.22 -17.70
N ILE A 105 38.42 -0.45 -16.99
CA ILE A 105 37.16 0.11 -17.49
C ILE A 105 37.21 1.63 -17.36
N ILE A 106 36.81 2.34 -18.41
CA ILE A 106 36.62 3.78 -18.42
C ILE A 106 35.12 4.07 -18.49
N ALA A 107 34.59 4.66 -17.41
CA ALA A 107 33.19 5.02 -17.20
C ALA A 107 33.09 6.47 -16.68
N THR A 108 33.87 7.37 -17.29
CA THR A 108 34.08 8.78 -16.88
C THR A 108 32.90 9.70 -17.20
N GLY A 109 31.83 9.19 -17.80
CA GLY A 109 30.62 9.95 -18.10
C GLY A 109 30.86 11.09 -19.10
N SER A 110 30.22 12.23 -18.86
CA SER A 110 30.25 13.40 -19.74
C SER A 110 30.37 14.69 -18.95
N ASN A 111 30.90 15.73 -19.60
CA ASN A 111 31.02 17.08 -19.07
C ASN A 111 29.86 17.95 -19.58
N PRO A 112 29.25 18.79 -18.71
CA PRO A 112 28.23 19.73 -19.13
C PRO A 112 28.80 20.78 -20.09
N SER A 113 28.01 21.20 -21.07
CA SER A 113 28.40 22.23 -22.04
C SER A 113 28.08 23.61 -21.48
N ALA A 114 29.10 24.47 -21.39
CA ALA A 114 28.94 25.87 -21.03
C ALA A 114 28.63 26.75 -22.25
N VAL A 115 27.92 27.86 -22.02
CA VAL A 115 27.71 28.90 -23.06
C VAL A 115 28.97 29.75 -23.15
N PRO A 116 29.67 29.80 -24.30
CA PRO A 116 30.97 30.48 -24.41
C PRO A 116 30.80 31.97 -24.75
N VAL A 117 30.29 32.76 -23.80
CA VAL A 117 30.05 34.20 -23.95
C VAL A 117 30.84 35.01 -22.91
N GLU A 118 30.85 36.33 -23.06
CA GLU A 118 31.41 37.20 -22.02
C GLU A 118 30.65 37.02 -20.71
N GLY A 119 31.39 37.00 -19.59
CA GLY A 119 30.81 36.80 -18.26
C GLY A 119 30.55 35.33 -17.85
N SER A 120 30.87 34.33 -18.69
CA SER A 120 30.64 32.90 -18.34
C SER A 120 31.44 32.37 -17.14
N SER A 121 32.36 33.17 -16.61
CA SER A 121 33.14 32.86 -15.40
C SER A 121 32.67 33.66 -14.17
N LEU A 122 31.63 34.48 -14.31
CA LEU A 122 31.06 35.23 -13.19
C LEU A 122 30.49 34.26 -12.14
N PRO A 123 30.72 34.51 -10.84
CA PRO A 123 30.03 33.80 -9.78
C PRO A 123 28.51 33.89 -9.95
N GLY A 124 27.82 32.75 -9.81
CA GLY A 124 26.39 32.62 -10.06
C GLY A 124 26.04 32.12 -11.47
N VAL A 125 27.00 32.02 -12.39
CA VAL A 125 26.83 31.25 -13.64
C VAL A 125 27.37 29.84 -13.44
N MET A 126 26.51 28.83 -13.56
CA MET A 126 26.88 27.44 -13.29
C MET A 126 26.14 26.43 -14.15
N ASN A 127 26.61 25.18 -14.11
CA ASN A 127 25.93 24.04 -14.73
C ASN A 127 25.06 23.31 -13.70
N PHE A 128 24.28 22.32 -14.16
CA PHE A 128 23.51 21.44 -13.30
C PHE A 128 23.79 19.97 -13.62
N ARG A 129 24.60 19.28 -12.80
CA ARG A 129 25.04 17.91 -13.11
C ARG A 129 25.39 17.04 -11.88
N THR A 130 25.79 17.69 -10.80
CA THR A 130 26.34 17.05 -9.60
C THR A 130 25.50 17.35 -8.36
N LEU A 131 25.72 16.61 -7.28
CA LEU A 131 25.12 16.92 -5.98
C LEU A 131 25.56 18.30 -5.48
N GLN A 132 26.82 18.66 -5.71
CA GLN A 132 27.35 19.97 -5.36
C GLN A 132 26.62 21.11 -6.09
N ASP A 133 26.17 20.88 -7.32
CA ASP A 133 25.39 21.85 -8.07
C ASP A 133 24.03 22.09 -7.39
N VAL A 134 23.33 21.02 -6.97
CA VAL A 134 22.05 21.12 -6.23
C VAL A 134 22.23 21.96 -4.97
N GLU A 135 23.23 21.63 -4.15
CA GLU A 135 23.50 22.36 -2.89
C GLU A 135 23.74 23.85 -3.15
N THR A 136 24.55 24.17 -4.17
CA THR A 136 24.85 25.55 -4.54
C THR A 136 23.58 26.28 -4.99
N MET A 137 22.75 25.62 -5.80
CA MET A 137 21.49 26.18 -6.28
C MET A 137 20.52 26.46 -5.14
N GLN A 138 20.36 25.54 -4.19
CA GLN A 138 19.51 25.72 -2.99
C GLN A 138 20.01 26.86 -2.10
N GLN A 139 21.33 26.95 -1.88
CA GLN A 139 21.93 28.04 -1.11
C GLN A 139 21.66 29.42 -1.74
N VAL A 140 21.76 29.51 -3.07
CA VAL A 140 21.45 30.75 -3.78
C VAL A 140 19.95 31.04 -3.70
N ALA A 141 19.09 30.05 -3.96
CA ALA A 141 17.63 30.20 -3.90
C ALA A 141 17.12 30.65 -2.52
N ALA A 142 17.79 30.25 -1.44
CA ALA A 142 17.45 30.66 -0.08
C ALA A 142 17.61 32.18 0.17
N THR A 143 18.48 32.86 -0.58
CA THR A 143 18.80 34.28 -0.35
C THR A 143 18.48 35.20 -1.54
N LYS A 144 18.27 34.63 -2.71
CA LYS A 144 18.06 35.33 -3.98
C LYS A 144 16.71 34.98 -4.58
N LYS A 145 16.29 35.71 -5.62
CA LYS A 145 14.93 35.60 -6.14
C LYS A 145 14.83 35.37 -7.63
N ASN A 146 15.82 35.70 -8.45
CA ASN A 146 15.69 35.58 -9.90
C ASN A 146 16.69 34.57 -10.45
N ALA A 147 16.19 33.57 -11.19
CA ALA A 147 17.02 32.60 -11.87
C ALA A 147 16.74 32.59 -13.38
N VAL A 148 17.80 32.43 -14.16
CA VAL A 148 17.70 32.19 -15.61
C VAL A 148 18.23 30.80 -15.92
N VAL A 149 17.43 29.98 -16.58
CA VAL A 149 17.84 28.64 -17.03
C VAL A 149 18.01 28.65 -18.54
N ILE A 150 19.16 28.20 -19.04
CA ILE A 150 19.50 28.20 -20.46
C ILE A 150 19.47 26.77 -20.98
N GLY A 151 18.46 26.47 -21.79
CA GLY A 151 18.25 25.18 -22.45
C GLY A 151 16.88 24.59 -22.14
N GLY A 152 16.02 24.47 -23.14
CA GLY A 152 14.70 23.83 -23.04
C GLY A 152 14.71 22.31 -23.24
N GLY A 153 15.79 21.64 -22.79
CA GLY A 153 15.90 20.17 -22.73
C GLY A 153 15.32 19.60 -21.44
N PHE A 154 15.30 18.28 -21.26
CA PHE A 154 14.80 17.63 -20.02
C PHE A 154 15.39 18.27 -18.76
N LEU A 155 16.72 18.24 -18.65
CA LEU A 155 17.44 18.77 -17.49
C LEU A 155 17.17 20.26 -17.23
N GLY A 156 17.05 21.08 -18.27
CA GLY A 156 16.79 22.50 -18.11
C GLY A 156 15.36 22.80 -17.66
N LEU A 157 14.38 22.05 -18.17
CA LEU A 157 12.99 22.16 -17.73
C LEU A 157 12.83 21.68 -16.28
N GLU A 158 13.47 20.58 -15.93
CA GLU A 158 13.43 20.04 -14.57
C GLU A 158 14.17 20.95 -13.57
N ALA A 159 15.30 21.56 -13.97
CA ALA A 159 15.99 22.56 -13.16
C ALA A 159 15.13 23.83 -12.96
N ALA A 160 14.42 24.25 -14.00
CA ALA A 160 13.53 25.41 -13.92
C ALA A 160 12.38 25.16 -12.95
N GLU A 161 11.76 23.98 -12.97
CA GLU A 161 10.72 23.63 -12.00
C GLU A 161 11.29 23.49 -10.58
N GLY A 162 12.45 22.85 -10.41
CA GLY A 162 13.10 22.72 -9.10
C GLY A 162 13.40 24.08 -8.46
N LEU A 163 13.96 25.03 -9.22
CA LEU A 163 14.20 26.40 -8.74
C LEU A 163 12.90 27.18 -8.46
N ARG A 164 11.84 26.93 -9.22
CA ARG A 164 10.52 27.52 -8.98
C ARG A 164 9.92 27.01 -7.67
N LEU A 165 10.02 25.71 -7.40
CA LEU A 165 9.59 25.10 -6.13
C LEU A 165 10.38 25.67 -4.93
N GLN A 166 11.66 26.00 -5.15
CA GLN A 166 12.50 26.73 -4.18
C GLN A 166 12.13 28.22 -4.03
N GLY A 167 11.09 28.69 -4.74
CA GLY A 167 10.53 30.04 -4.60
C GLY A 167 11.28 31.13 -5.37
N MET A 168 12.04 30.77 -6.41
CA MET A 168 12.63 31.71 -7.35
C MET A 168 11.67 32.06 -8.50
N ASN A 169 11.79 33.28 -9.01
CA ASN A 169 11.24 33.70 -10.31
C ASN A 169 12.16 33.15 -11.40
N VAL A 170 11.65 32.23 -12.22
CA VAL A 170 12.46 31.52 -13.20
C VAL A 170 12.11 31.96 -14.61
N THR A 171 13.11 32.38 -15.38
CA THR A 171 13.01 32.57 -16.83
C THR A 171 13.86 31.54 -17.56
N LEU A 172 13.23 30.71 -18.40
CA LEU A 172 13.92 29.75 -19.24
C LEU A 172 14.17 30.32 -20.64
N LEU A 173 15.43 30.29 -21.06
CA LEU A 173 15.87 30.67 -22.41
C LEU A 173 16.09 29.41 -23.24
N HIS A 174 15.55 29.41 -24.46
CA HIS A 174 15.79 28.34 -25.41
C HIS A 174 16.01 28.89 -26.80
N ARG A 175 17.06 28.40 -27.47
CA ARG A 175 17.44 28.87 -28.81
C ARG A 175 16.47 28.42 -29.90
N SER A 176 15.74 27.34 -29.68
CA SER A 176 14.76 26.82 -30.63
C SER A 176 13.39 27.46 -30.39
N ASP A 177 12.52 27.35 -31.38
CA ASP A 177 11.16 27.88 -31.34
C ASP A 177 10.18 27.04 -30.50
N TYR A 178 10.60 25.90 -29.96
CA TYR A 178 9.81 25.05 -29.06
C TYR A 178 10.69 24.19 -28.14
N LEU A 179 10.11 23.77 -26.99
CA LEU A 179 10.76 22.97 -25.95
C LEU A 179 10.95 21.50 -26.37
N LEU A 180 11.92 20.80 -25.77
CA LEU A 180 12.22 19.39 -26.04
C LEU A 180 12.29 19.07 -27.54
N ASN A 181 12.94 19.93 -28.33
CA ASN A 181 12.86 19.90 -29.79
C ASN A 181 13.52 18.70 -30.49
N LYS A 182 14.01 17.72 -29.71
CA LYS A 182 14.45 16.41 -30.18
C LYS A 182 13.48 15.28 -29.80
N GLN A 183 12.62 15.49 -28.81
CA GLN A 183 11.72 14.49 -28.21
C GLN A 183 10.24 14.80 -28.42
N LEU A 184 9.91 16.03 -28.78
CA LEU A 184 8.55 16.45 -29.08
C LEU A 184 8.48 17.04 -30.47
N ASP A 185 7.28 16.97 -31.02
CA ASP A 185 6.88 17.82 -32.12
C ASP A 185 6.19 19.10 -31.58
N LYS A 186 5.93 20.06 -32.46
CA LYS A 186 5.50 21.40 -32.06
C LYS A 186 4.19 21.44 -31.25
N PRO A 187 3.13 20.68 -31.60
CA PRO A 187 1.89 20.67 -30.81
C PRO A 187 2.11 20.20 -29.37
N ALA A 188 2.76 19.05 -29.16
CA ALA A 188 3.06 18.55 -27.82
C ALA A 188 3.95 19.53 -27.04
N ALA A 189 4.96 20.12 -27.71
CA ALA A 189 5.83 21.11 -27.09
C ALA A 189 5.11 22.41 -26.71
N GLN A 190 4.08 22.82 -27.47
CA GLN A 190 3.24 23.97 -27.12
C GLN A 190 2.35 23.67 -25.91
N MET A 191 1.85 22.44 -25.78
CA MET A 191 1.09 22.02 -24.61
C MET A 191 1.97 22.01 -23.36
N LEU A 192 3.21 21.50 -23.48
CA LEU A 192 4.23 21.58 -22.44
C LEU A 192 4.52 23.02 -22.03
N LEU A 193 4.76 23.90 -23.01
CA LEU A 193 5.00 25.32 -22.76
C LEU A 193 3.85 25.96 -21.98
N ASN A 194 2.61 25.74 -22.42
CA ASN A 194 1.43 26.28 -21.76
C ASN A 194 1.27 25.76 -20.33
N ASN A 195 1.56 24.48 -20.09
CA ASN A 195 1.49 23.88 -18.75
C ASN A 195 2.51 24.54 -17.81
N LEU A 196 3.76 24.65 -18.23
CA LEU A 196 4.82 25.22 -17.39
C LEU A 196 4.68 26.74 -17.21
N GLN A 197 4.13 27.46 -18.19
CA GLN A 197 3.79 28.88 -18.03
C GLN A 197 2.71 29.11 -16.98
N LYS A 198 1.67 28.26 -16.95
CA LYS A 198 0.62 28.31 -15.92
C LYS A 198 1.17 28.09 -14.51
N ARG A 199 2.28 27.36 -14.39
CA ARG A 199 2.98 27.15 -13.12
C ARG A 199 3.82 28.35 -12.68
N GLY A 200 4.02 29.35 -13.54
CA GLY A 200 4.77 30.57 -13.22
C GLY A 200 6.23 30.56 -13.70
N ILE A 201 6.57 29.71 -14.68
CA ILE A 201 7.88 29.78 -15.36
C ILE A 201 7.74 30.65 -16.61
N ASP A 202 8.59 31.68 -16.73
CA ASP A 202 8.66 32.51 -17.91
C ASP A 202 9.54 31.86 -18.99
N PHE A 203 9.19 32.03 -20.26
CA PHE A 203 9.92 31.42 -21.37
C PHE A 203 10.30 32.43 -22.44
N ARG A 204 11.53 32.34 -22.93
CA ARG A 204 12.02 33.06 -24.11
C ARG A 204 12.55 32.06 -25.13
N LEU A 205 11.71 31.76 -26.10
CA LEU A 205 12.05 30.91 -27.24
C LEU A 205 12.71 31.73 -28.35
N ASN A 206 13.49 31.08 -29.20
CA ASN A 206 14.36 31.78 -30.17
C ASN A 206 15.31 32.81 -29.52
N ALA A 207 15.71 32.57 -28.28
CA ALA A 207 16.58 33.47 -27.52
C ALA A 207 18.02 32.92 -27.50
N ASN A 208 18.98 33.69 -28.01
CA ASN A 208 20.39 33.39 -27.83
C ASN A 208 21.00 34.33 -26.80
N THR A 209 21.77 33.77 -25.88
CA THR A 209 22.53 34.52 -24.89
C THR A 209 23.73 35.18 -25.57
N GLN A 210 23.88 36.50 -25.36
CA GLN A 210 24.98 37.31 -25.88
C GLN A 210 26.06 37.53 -24.83
N ALA A 211 25.69 37.81 -23.58
CA ALA A 211 26.62 38.01 -22.46
C ALA A 211 25.94 37.79 -21.10
N PHE A 212 26.73 37.46 -20.08
CA PHE A 212 26.34 37.53 -18.67
C PHE A 212 26.90 38.81 -18.08
N LEU A 213 26.03 39.63 -17.50
CA LEU A 213 26.38 40.97 -16.99
C LEU A 213 26.53 40.94 -15.48
N GLY A 214 27.51 41.69 -14.98
CA GLY A 214 27.75 41.93 -13.56
C GLY A 214 29.22 42.22 -13.25
N ASP A 215 29.48 42.97 -12.18
CA ASP A 215 30.84 43.36 -11.80
C ASP A 215 31.55 42.29 -10.96
N THR A 216 30.90 41.77 -9.92
CA THR A 216 31.48 40.78 -8.98
C THR A 216 30.80 39.42 -9.02
N GLN A 217 29.56 39.36 -9.50
CA GLN A 217 28.72 38.17 -9.66
C GLN A 217 27.71 38.46 -10.77
N VAL A 218 27.00 37.44 -11.26
CA VAL A 218 25.94 37.67 -12.25
C VAL A 218 24.80 38.50 -11.66
N GLU A 219 24.33 39.46 -12.43
CA GLU A 219 23.19 40.32 -12.11
C GLU A 219 22.13 40.30 -13.22
N ALA A 220 22.52 39.96 -14.45
CA ALA A 220 21.61 39.83 -15.57
C ALA A 220 22.18 38.97 -16.71
N VAL A 221 21.29 38.52 -17.60
CA VAL A 221 21.59 37.87 -18.87
C VAL A 221 21.18 38.79 -20.02
N GLU A 222 22.12 39.14 -20.90
CA GLU A 222 21.86 39.89 -22.12
C GLU A 222 21.65 38.91 -23.29
N LEU A 223 20.59 39.15 -24.06
CA LEU A 223 20.29 38.40 -25.29
C LEU A 223 20.83 39.13 -26.53
N ASP A 224 21.03 38.39 -27.62
CA ASP A 224 21.43 38.96 -28.93
C ASP A 224 20.40 39.94 -29.52
N SER A 225 19.15 39.88 -29.03
CA SER A 225 18.08 40.84 -29.32
C SER A 225 18.28 42.21 -28.65
N GLY A 226 19.23 42.31 -27.70
CA GLY A 226 19.44 43.48 -26.84
C GLY A 226 18.56 43.51 -25.59
N GLU A 227 17.75 42.47 -25.35
CA GLU A 227 16.97 42.34 -24.13
C GLU A 227 17.85 41.91 -22.96
N VAL A 228 17.62 42.51 -21.78
CA VAL A 228 18.37 42.23 -20.55
C VAL A 228 17.42 41.67 -19.49
N ILE A 229 17.71 40.47 -19.00
CA ILE A 229 16.88 39.73 -18.04
C ILE A 229 17.60 39.67 -16.70
N PRO A 230 17.03 40.21 -15.60
CA PRO A 230 17.64 40.14 -14.28
C PRO A 230 17.85 38.69 -13.82
N ALA A 231 19.03 38.38 -13.28
CA ALA A 231 19.39 37.05 -12.82
C ALA A 231 20.38 37.11 -11.66
N ASP A 232 20.02 36.50 -10.54
CA ASP A 232 20.94 36.24 -9.42
C ASP A 232 21.66 34.88 -9.59
N LEU A 233 21.07 33.98 -10.39
CA LEU A 233 21.56 32.65 -10.68
C LEU A 233 21.32 32.33 -12.15
N VAL A 234 22.32 31.79 -12.84
CA VAL A 234 22.20 31.33 -14.21
C VAL A 234 22.62 29.87 -14.31
N ILE A 235 21.70 29.02 -14.80
CA ILE A 235 21.95 27.59 -15.00
C ILE A 235 22.09 27.29 -16.48
N THR A 236 23.21 26.70 -16.87
CA THR A 236 23.44 26.22 -18.24
C THR A 236 23.14 24.73 -18.36
N ALA A 237 22.14 24.38 -19.17
CA ALA A 237 21.66 23.03 -19.43
C ALA A 237 21.54 22.75 -20.95
N ILE A 238 22.57 23.12 -21.72
CA ILE A 238 22.56 23.08 -23.19
C ILE A 238 23.16 21.79 -23.80
N GLY A 239 23.30 20.74 -22.99
CA GLY A 239 23.81 19.42 -23.39
C GLY A 239 25.14 19.05 -22.74
N VAL A 240 25.65 17.88 -23.11
CA VAL A 240 26.86 17.29 -22.54
C VAL A 240 27.82 16.81 -23.64
N SER A 241 29.09 16.62 -23.28
CA SER A 241 30.13 16.09 -24.16
C SER A 241 30.87 14.91 -23.51
N PRO A 242 31.11 13.79 -24.21
CA PRO A 242 31.79 12.63 -23.63
C PRO A 242 33.15 12.97 -23.01
N ASN A 243 33.39 12.55 -21.77
CA ASN A 243 34.65 12.76 -21.07
C ASN A 243 35.70 11.75 -21.55
N SER A 244 36.40 12.09 -22.62
CA SER A 244 37.31 11.19 -23.37
C SER A 244 38.78 11.61 -23.34
N GLN A 245 39.10 12.74 -22.69
CA GLN A 245 40.43 13.34 -22.68
C GLN A 245 41.50 12.39 -22.09
N LEU A 246 41.15 11.68 -21.01
CA LEU A 246 42.07 10.73 -20.38
C LEU A 246 42.43 9.56 -21.32
N ALA A 247 41.45 9.06 -22.07
CA ALA A 247 41.64 7.97 -23.02
C ALA A 247 42.48 8.41 -24.22
N GLU A 248 42.21 9.59 -24.77
CA GLU A 248 42.97 10.18 -25.87
C GLU A 248 44.44 10.39 -25.49
N ALA A 249 44.70 10.98 -24.31
CA ALA A 249 46.04 11.18 -23.78
C ALA A 249 46.79 9.85 -23.54
N SER A 250 46.06 8.75 -23.38
CA SER A 250 46.60 7.39 -23.17
C SER A 250 46.76 6.61 -24.47
N GLY A 251 46.51 7.24 -25.63
CA GLY A 251 46.70 6.65 -26.96
C GLY A 251 45.55 5.76 -27.43
N LEU A 252 44.38 5.81 -26.78
CA LEU A 252 43.19 5.10 -27.23
C LEU A 252 42.51 5.85 -28.38
N THR A 253 41.86 5.10 -29.28
CA THR A 253 41.12 5.71 -30.39
C THR A 253 39.90 6.47 -29.85
N VAL A 254 39.88 7.79 -30.04
CA VAL A 254 38.77 8.68 -29.68
C VAL A 254 38.24 9.39 -30.94
N LYS A 255 36.93 9.58 -31.00
CA LYS A 255 36.25 10.43 -32.00
C LYS A 255 35.41 11.50 -31.29
N ARG A 256 34.09 11.31 -31.20
CA ARG A 256 33.20 12.11 -30.34
C ARG A 256 33.22 11.61 -28.89
N GLY A 257 33.48 10.32 -28.71
CA GLY A 257 33.77 9.66 -27.44
C GLY A 257 34.82 8.56 -27.62
N ILE A 258 35.07 7.77 -26.59
CA ILE A 258 36.03 6.66 -26.61
C ILE A 258 35.47 5.55 -27.50
N LEU A 259 36.14 5.25 -28.63
CA LEU A 259 35.61 4.31 -29.61
C LEU A 259 35.68 2.87 -29.06
N VAL A 260 34.54 2.19 -29.06
CA VAL A 260 34.42 0.80 -28.60
C VAL A 260 33.83 -0.13 -29.65
N ASP A 261 34.18 -1.41 -29.56
CA ASP A 261 33.57 -2.48 -30.33
C ASP A 261 32.26 -2.98 -29.69
N LYS A 262 31.60 -3.96 -30.32
CA LYS A 262 30.33 -4.52 -29.84
C LYS A 262 30.43 -5.26 -28.50
N GLN A 263 31.63 -5.53 -28.00
CA GLN A 263 31.87 -6.12 -26.67
C GLN A 263 32.33 -5.06 -25.67
N MET A 264 32.16 -3.78 -26.02
CA MET A 264 32.55 -2.61 -25.25
C MET A 264 34.07 -2.48 -25.02
N ARG A 265 34.89 -3.12 -25.87
CA ARG A 265 36.36 -3.04 -25.81
C ARG A 265 36.86 -1.87 -26.63
N THR A 266 37.90 -1.20 -26.14
CA THR A 266 38.56 -0.10 -26.86
C THR A 266 39.59 -0.62 -27.86
N SER A 267 40.44 0.26 -28.41
CA SER A 267 41.58 -0.14 -29.24
C SER A 267 42.64 -1.00 -28.50
N ASP A 268 42.62 -1.01 -27.17
CA ASP A 268 43.34 -2.00 -26.35
C ASP A 268 42.36 -3.06 -25.84
N LEU A 269 42.65 -4.33 -26.10
CA LEU A 269 41.77 -5.47 -25.75
C LEU A 269 41.60 -5.69 -24.25
N ASN A 270 42.45 -5.09 -23.40
CA ASN A 270 42.33 -5.17 -21.94
C ASN A 270 41.61 -3.96 -21.36
N ILE A 271 41.23 -2.98 -22.19
CA ILE A 271 40.59 -1.73 -21.75
C ILE A 271 39.20 -1.65 -22.38
N TYR A 272 38.20 -1.46 -21.53
CA TYR A 272 36.80 -1.30 -21.87
C TYR A 272 36.38 0.15 -21.64
N ALA A 273 35.35 0.60 -22.35
CA ALA A 273 34.69 1.85 -22.02
C ALA A 273 33.18 1.71 -22.20
N PHE A 274 32.40 2.27 -21.27
CA PHE A 274 30.94 2.25 -21.36
C PHE A 274 30.32 3.42 -20.59
N GLY A 275 29.04 3.67 -20.82
CA GLY A 275 28.36 4.89 -20.37
C GLY A 275 28.55 6.05 -21.33
N GLU A 276 28.28 7.26 -20.87
CA GLU A 276 28.30 8.47 -21.72
C GLU A 276 29.69 8.85 -22.25
N CYS A 277 30.77 8.30 -21.71
CA CYS A 277 32.13 8.57 -22.20
C CYS A 277 32.47 7.80 -23.48
N CYS A 278 31.75 6.72 -23.79
CA CYS A 278 32.05 5.88 -24.94
C CYS A 278 31.28 6.31 -26.19
N GLN A 279 31.79 5.85 -27.33
CA GLN A 279 31.16 5.92 -28.63
C GLN A 279 31.17 4.53 -29.24
N PHE A 280 29.99 4.01 -29.58
CA PHE A 280 29.85 2.78 -30.35
C PHE A 280 29.35 3.15 -31.76
N GLU A 281 30.11 2.77 -32.79
CA GLU A 281 29.86 3.19 -34.18
C GLU A 281 29.78 4.72 -34.30
N GLU A 282 28.65 5.28 -34.73
CA GLU A 282 28.40 6.73 -34.67
C GLU A 282 27.77 7.19 -33.35
N TYR A 283 27.21 6.33 -32.50
CA TYR A 283 26.37 6.74 -31.37
C TYR A 283 27.15 7.20 -30.14
N THR A 284 26.63 8.23 -29.47
CA THR A 284 27.08 8.72 -28.16
C THR A 284 25.87 8.81 -27.24
N TYR A 285 26.09 8.60 -25.94
CA TYR A 285 25.00 8.34 -24.99
C TYR A 285 24.72 9.50 -24.04
N GLY A 286 23.46 9.62 -23.63
CA GLY A 286 22.98 10.57 -22.62
C GLY A 286 21.70 10.11 -21.92
N LEU A 287 21.37 8.82 -22.03
CA LEU A 287 20.19 8.18 -21.43
C LEU A 287 20.64 6.94 -20.65
N VAL A 288 19.88 6.54 -19.64
CA VAL A 288 20.26 5.45 -18.73
C VAL A 288 20.06 4.07 -19.36
N ALA A 289 18.99 3.85 -20.15
CA ALA A 289 18.67 2.53 -20.68
C ALA A 289 19.80 1.89 -21.52
N PRO A 290 20.47 2.60 -22.46
CA PRO A 290 21.63 2.06 -23.17
C PRO A 290 22.77 1.65 -22.23
N ILE A 291 22.99 2.43 -21.17
CA ILE A 291 24.09 2.22 -20.21
C ILE A 291 23.91 0.90 -19.44
N TRP A 292 22.67 0.53 -19.10
CA TRP A 292 22.39 -0.75 -18.43
C TRP A 292 22.71 -1.95 -19.32
N GLN A 293 22.32 -1.91 -20.60
CA GLN A 293 22.66 -2.95 -21.56
C GLN A 293 24.18 -3.04 -21.77
N GLN A 294 24.86 -1.90 -21.85
CA GLN A 294 26.32 -1.86 -21.96
C GLN A 294 26.99 -2.50 -20.73
N ALA A 295 26.48 -2.27 -19.51
CA ALA A 295 27.01 -2.88 -18.29
C ALA A 295 26.93 -4.42 -18.33
N GLU A 296 25.81 -4.98 -18.80
CA GLU A 296 25.62 -6.42 -18.97
C GLU A 296 26.59 -7.02 -20.01
N VAL A 297 26.80 -6.31 -21.12
CA VAL A 297 27.77 -6.71 -22.16
C VAL A 297 29.21 -6.66 -21.64
N VAL A 298 29.57 -5.61 -20.90
CA VAL A 298 30.90 -5.49 -20.26
C VAL A 298 31.13 -6.66 -19.31
N LEU A 299 30.17 -6.95 -18.42
CA LEU A 299 30.29 -8.08 -17.49
C LEU A 299 30.46 -9.41 -18.22
N SER A 300 29.59 -9.68 -19.21
CA SER A 300 29.65 -10.90 -20.03
C SER A 300 31.04 -11.05 -20.67
N SER A 301 31.57 -9.97 -21.24
CA SER A 301 32.89 -9.94 -21.87
C SER A 301 34.03 -10.17 -20.86
N LEU A 302 33.91 -9.66 -19.63
CA LEU A 302 34.90 -9.86 -18.56
C LEU A 302 34.95 -11.30 -18.06
N ILE A 303 33.80 -12.00 -17.99
CA ILE A 303 33.74 -13.39 -17.50
C ILE A 303 33.97 -14.44 -18.60
N GLY A 304 34.23 -14.00 -19.84
CA GLY A 304 34.54 -14.85 -20.98
C GLY A 304 33.31 -15.36 -21.75
N GLU A 305 32.14 -14.76 -21.51
CA GLU A 305 30.91 -15.07 -22.22
C GLU A 305 30.76 -14.19 -23.48
N THR A 306 29.96 -14.67 -24.43
CA THR A 306 29.80 -13.98 -25.72
C THR A 306 28.47 -13.24 -25.76
N SER A 307 28.49 -11.95 -25.41
CA SER A 307 27.39 -11.01 -25.60
C SER A 307 27.84 -9.84 -26.48
N ASN A 308 26.94 -9.28 -27.28
CA ASN A 308 27.23 -8.14 -28.14
C ASN A 308 26.20 -7.03 -27.89
N TYR A 309 26.69 -5.83 -27.63
CA TYR A 309 25.88 -4.62 -27.60
C TYR A 309 25.32 -4.33 -29.00
N ARG A 310 24.08 -3.84 -29.02
CA ARG A 310 23.40 -3.33 -30.21
C ARG A 310 22.72 -2.04 -29.82
N GLU A 311 22.75 -1.06 -30.71
CA GLU A 311 21.99 0.16 -30.49
C GLU A 311 20.50 -0.15 -30.62
N GLU A 312 19.75 0.18 -29.57
CA GLU A 312 18.30 0.00 -29.52
C GLU A 312 17.60 1.34 -29.30
N PRO A 313 16.40 1.53 -29.88
CA PRO A 313 15.55 2.67 -29.57
C PRO A 313 15.29 2.77 -28.06
N VAL A 314 15.12 3.99 -27.55
CA VAL A 314 14.85 4.26 -26.14
C VAL A 314 13.59 5.11 -26.00
N ALA A 315 12.74 4.77 -25.05
CA ALA A 315 11.63 5.60 -24.62
C ALA A 315 12.09 6.65 -23.60
N THR A 316 11.54 7.86 -23.69
CA THR A 316 11.86 8.97 -22.79
C THR A 316 10.60 9.60 -22.20
N GLN A 317 10.71 10.02 -20.95
CA GLN A 317 9.67 10.68 -20.17
C GLN A 317 10.30 11.89 -19.44
N LEU A 318 9.48 12.90 -19.15
CA LEU A 318 9.89 14.11 -18.42
C LEU A 318 9.59 13.95 -16.92
N LYS A 319 10.52 14.33 -16.04
CA LYS A 319 10.35 14.20 -14.59
C LYS A 319 9.90 15.49 -13.92
N ILE A 320 8.73 15.96 -14.33
CA ILE A 320 8.07 17.09 -13.66
C ILE A 320 6.73 16.59 -13.16
N SER A 321 6.52 16.64 -11.84
CA SER A 321 5.28 16.18 -11.22
C SER A 321 4.06 16.88 -11.83
N GLY A 322 3.05 16.10 -12.24
CA GLY A 322 1.85 16.60 -12.93
C GLY A 322 2.06 17.01 -14.40
N VAL A 323 3.14 16.58 -15.05
CA VAL A 323 3.33 16.68 -16.50
C VAL A 323 3.56 15.30 -17.08
N GLU A 324 2.55 14.78 -17.78
CA GLU A 324 2.58 13.46 -18.38
C GLU A 324 3.00 13.56 -19.85
N LEU A 325 4.16 12.99 -20.16
CA LEU A 325 4.77 13.04 -21.48
C LEU A 325 5.58 11.78 -21.75
N PHE A 326 5.42 11.22 -22.94
CA PHE A 326 6.16 10.05 -23.41
C PHE A 326 6.59 10.23 -24.87
N SER A 327 7.82 9.82 -25.21
CA SER A 327 8.25 9.76 -26.60
C SER A 327 9.25 8.64 -26.87
N CYS A 328 9.21 8.05 -28.07
CA CYS A 328 10.16 7.03 -28.50
C CYS A 328 10.40 7.08 -30.01
N GLY A 329 11.55 6.57 -30.47
CA GLY A 329 11.86 6.41 -31.89
C GLY A 329 12.20 7.70 -32.65
N GLU A 330 11.99 7.68 -33.96
CA GLU A 330 12.38 8.73 -34.90
C GLU A 330 11.26 9.76 -35.13
N LEU A 331 11.35 10.91 -34.48
CA LEU A 331 10.31 11.94 -34.44
C LEU A 331 10.43 13.00 -35.54
N ILE A 332 10.72 12.55 -36.76
CA ILE A 332 10.94 13.43 -37.91
C ILE A 332 9.89 13.13 -38.98
N ASP A 333 9.21 14.17 -39.43
CA ASP A 333 8.35 14.09 -40.61
C ASP A 333 9.23 13.91 -41.86
N ALA A 334 9.01 12.84 -42.62
CA ALA A 334 9.75 12.50 -43.83
C ALA A 334 8.79 11.95 -44.89
N ASP A 335 9.10 12.17 -46.18
CA ASP A 335 8.23 11.77 -47.31
C ASP A 335 8.00 10.25 -47.41
N ASP A 336 8.86 9.45 -46.75
CA ASP A 336 8.77 7.99 -46.70
C ASP A 336 8.03 7.45 -45.45
N ARG A 337 7.39 8.33 -44.68
CA ARG A 337 6.67 8.00 -43.45
C ARG A 337 5.23 8.47 -43.50
N ASP A 338 4.35 7.64 -42.98
CA ASP A 338 2.99 8.04 -42.69
C ASP A 338 2.86 8.51 -41.25
N THR A 339 2.03 9.53 -41.03
CA THR A 339 1.77 10.06 -39.69
C THR A 339 0.32 9.87 -39.29
N LEU A 340 0.09 9.36 -38.09
CA LEU A 340 -1.22 9.33 -37.45
C LEU A 340 -1.21 10.34 -36.30
N ILE A 341 -2.25 11.16 -36.18
CA ILE A 341 -2.35 12.20 -35.14
C ILE A 341 -3.73 12.13 -34.48
N TYR A 342 -3.73 12.12 -33.15
CA TYR A 342 -4.88 12.31 -32.28
C TYR A 342 -4.63 13.53 -31.38
N GLN A 343 -5.65 14.38 -31.23
CA GLN A 343 -5.57 15.56 -30.37
C GLN A 343 -6.95 15.85 -29.78
N ASP A 344 -7.03 15.86 -28.45
CA ASP A 344 -8.20 16.31 -27.70
C ASP A 344 -7.83 17.56 -26.89
N PHE A 345 -8.33 18.71 -27.33
CA PHE A 345 -8.08 20.00 -26.68
C PHE A 345 -8.76 20.12 -25.31
N LYS A 346 -9.88 19.43 -25.08
CA LYS A 346 -10.65 19.53 -23.82
C LYS A 346 -10.00 18.68 -22.74
N LYS A 347 -9.56 17.47 -23.09
CA LYS A 347 -8.80 16.58 -22.19
C LYS A 347 -7.33 16.96 -22.07
N ASN A 348 -6.84 17.87 -22.93
CA ASN A 348 -5.43 18.25 -23.02
C ASN A 348 -4.53 17.05 -23.34
N GLU A 349 -4.99 16.21 -24.27
CA GLU A 349 -4.32 15.00 -24.73
C GLU A 349 -3.83 15.14 -26.18
N TYR A 350 -2.66 14.59 -26.46
CA TYR A 350 -2.07 14.58 -27.79
C TYR A 350 -1.28 13.30 -28.04
N ARG A 351 -1.46 12.70 -29.22
CA ARG A 351 -0.72 11.51 -29.65
C ARG A 351 -0.36 11.62 -31.12
N LYS A 352 0.91 11.41 -31.45
CA LYS A 352 1.39 11.32 -32.83
C LYS A 352 2.27 10.11 -33.02
N LEU A 353 1.97 9.33 -34.07
CA LEU A 353 2.68 8.11 -34.43
C LEU A 353 3.26 8.25 -35.83
N TRP A 354 4.49 7.80 -36.02
CA TRP A 354 5.15 7.72 -37.32
C TRP A 354 5.28 6.26 -37.73
N LEU A 355 4.84 5.93 -38.94
CA LEU A 355 4.93 4.61 -39.52
C LEU A 355 5.76 4.63 -40.80
N LYS A 356 6.58 3.60 -41.00
CA LYS A 356 7.28 3.33 -42.26
C LYS A 356 6.97 1.91 -42.70
N GLU A 357 6.40 1.75 -43.89
CA GLU A 357 5.94 0.45 -44.39
C GLU A 357 5.04 -0.30 -43.36
N ASN A 358 4.09 0.43 -42.75
CA ASN A 358 3.21 -0.05 -41.68
C ASN A 358 3.89 -0.50 -40.37
N ARG A 359 5.18 -0.24 -40.18
CA ARG A 359 5.88 -0.49 -38.92
C ARG A 359 6.04 0.81 -38.15
N LEU A 360 5.81 0.79 -36.84
CA LEU A 360 5.99 1.97 -36.01
C LEU A 360 7.47 2.33 -35.92
N VAL A 361 7.82 3.56 -36.29
CA VAL A 361 9.19 4.09 -36.22
C VAL A 361 9.34 5.21 -35.21
N GLY A 362 8.24 5.79 -34.70
CA GLY A 362 8.27 6.75 -33.60
C GLY A 362 6.89 7.07 -33.03
N ALA A 363 6.85 7.56 -31.80
CA ALA A 363 5.63 7.98 -31.10
C ALA A 363 5.88 9.14 -30.14
N VAL A 364 4.92 10.05 -30.01
CA VAL A 364 4.84 11.13 -29.02
C VAL A 364 3.46 11.11 -28.38
N LEU A 365 3.39 11.07 -27.05
CA LEU A 365 2.17 11.16 -26.25
C LEU A 365 2.33 12.30 -25.23
N TYR A 366 1.27 13.05 -25.00
CA TYR A 366 1.18 14.12 -24.00
C TYR A 366 -0.22 14.12 -23.37
N GLY A 367 -0.32 14.25 -22.04
CA GLY A 367 -1.55 13.95 -21.31
C GLY A 367 -1.60 12.45 -21.04
N ASP A 368 -2.56 11.73 -21.63
CA ASP A 368 -2.62 10.27 -21.48
C ASP A 368 -1.43 9.56 -22.15
N VAL A 369 -0.53 9.02 -21.31
CA VAL A 369 0.70 8.31 -21.69
C VAL A 369 0.70 6.82 -21.35
N ARG A 370 -0.41 6.26 -20.84
CA ARG A 370 -0.47 4.89 -20.31
C ARG A 370 0.01 3.84 -21.31
N GLU A 371 -0.37 4.02 -22.56
CA GLU A 371 -0.02 3.13 -23.69
C GLU A 371 1.38 3.37 -24.27
N GLY A 372 2.15 4.32 -23.75
CA GLY A 372 3.48 4.67 -24.26
C GLY A 372 4.42 3.45 -24.34
N GLN A 373 4.43 2.64 -23.28
CA GLN A 373 5.28 1.45 -23.21
C GLN A 373 4.91 0.41 -24.28
N TRP A 374 3.61 0.23 -24.57
CA TRP A 374 3.17 -0.67 -25.61
C TRP A 374 3.62 -0.22 -27.01
N TYR A 375 3.48 1.08 -27.33
CA TYR A 375 4.00 1.61 -28.60
C TYR A 375 5.50 1.38 -28.74
N PHE A 376 6.25 1.55 -27.65
CA PHE A 376 7.67 1.29 -27.64
C PHE A 376 8.00 -0.19 -27.89
N GLU A 377 7.22 -1.11 -27.33
CA GLU A 377 7.34 -2.55 -27.61
C GLU A 377 7.07 -2.87 -29.07
N GLN A 378 5.99 -2.34 -29.67
CA GLN A 378 5.70 -2.53 -31.10
C GLN A 378 6.82 -2.02 -32.01
N LEU A 379 7.43 -0.89 -31.64
CA LEU A 379 8.58 -0.32 -32.34
C LEU A 379 9.81 -1.24 -32.21
N LYS A 380 10.11 -1.77 -31.01
CA LYS A 380 11.24 -2.68 -30.78
C LYS A 380 11.10 -4.00 -31.52
N GLU A 381 9.91 -4.57 -31.54
CA GLU A 381 9.61 -5.83 -32.23
C GLU A 381 9.55 -5.67 -33.75
N ASN A 382 9.43 -4.42 -34.24
CA ASN A 382 9.35 -4.09 -35.66
C ASN A 382 8.19 -4.83 -36.34
N ASN A 383 7.05 -4.92 -35.64
CA ASN A 383 5.84 -5.59 -36.09
C ASN A 383 5.21 -4.85 -37.27
N ASP A 384 4.62 -5.59 -38.21
CA ASP A 384 3.75 -5.01 -39.24
C ASP A 384 2.39 -4.71 -38.62
N LEU A 385 2.06 -3.43 -38.52
CA LEU A 385 0.84 -2.93 -37.89
C LEU A 385 -0.22 -2.58 -38.93
N SER A 386 -0.14 -3.13 -40.14
CA SER A 386 -1.12 -2.87 -41.20
C SER A 386 -2.54 -3.27 -40.79
N ALA A 387 -2.68 -4.36 -40.04
CA ALA A 387 -3.96 -4.92 -39.62
C ALA A 387 -4.72 -3.96 -38.70
N CYS A 388 -4.02 -3.41 -37.71
CA CYS A 388 -4.59 -2.53 -36.68
C CYS A 388 -4.31 -1.04 -36.91
N ARG A 389 -3.93 -0.66 -38.14
CA ARG A 389 -3.38 0.68 -38.43
C ARG A 389 -4.30 1.83 -38.02
N GLN A 390 -5.62 1.67 -38.16
CA GLN A 390 -6.60 2.72 -37.83
C GLN A 390 -6.80 2.84 -36.31
N GLN A 391 -6.63 1.73 -35.60
CA GLN A 391 -6.77 1.59 -34.16
C GLN A 391 -5.52 2.04 -33.40
N LEU A 392 -4.37 2.11 -34.09
CA LEU A 392 -3.10 2.49 -33.49
C LEU A 392 -3.16 3.77 -32.69
N LEU A 393 -3.97 4.77 -33.04
CA LEU A 393 -4.05 6.02 -32.27
C LEU A 393 -4.70 5.89 -30.89
N PHE A 394 -5.35 4.77 -30.61
CA PHE A 394 -6.14 4.59 -29.40
C PHE A 394 -5.53 3.60 -28.41
N GLY A 395 -4.55 2.80 -28.83
CA GLY A 395 -3.70 2.01 -27.91
C GLY A 395 -3.74 0.50 -28.16
N SER A 396 -3.08 -0.25 -27.28
CA SER A 396 -2.90 -1.70 -27.38
C SER A 396 -4.20 -2.51 -27.45
N PRO A 397 -5.28 -2.17 -26.71
CA PRO A 397 -6.40 -3.12 -26.61
C PRO A 397 -7.28 -3.15 -27.85
N LEU A 398 -7.25 -2.08 -28.65
CA LEU A 398 -7.87 -2.03 -29.97
C LEU A 398 -6.97 -2.65 -31.06
N CYS A 399 -5.67 -2.79 -30.82
CA CYS A 399 -4.74 -3.44 -31.74
C CYS A 399 -4.66 -4.96 -31.56
N ALA A 400 -4.99 -5.48 -30.37
CA ALA A 400 -4.99 -6.91 -30.06
C ALA A 400 -6.20 -7.68 -30.67
N GLN A 401 -7.18 -6.97 -31.23
CA GLN A 401 -8.39 -7.58 -31.81
C GLN A 401 -8.16 -8.24 -33.19
N ASP A 402 -7.07 -7.93 -33.90
CA ASP A 402 -6.87 -8.39 -35.29
C ASP A 402 -5.89 -9.58 -35.47
N THR A 403 -5.17 -10.01 -34.44
CA THR A 403 -4.13 -11.06 -34.57
C THR A 403 -4.64 -12.52 -34.53
N GLN A 404 -5.96 -12.77 -34.53
CA GLN A 404 -6.53 -14.13 -34.53
C GLN A 404 -7.13 -14.62 -35.86
N THR A 405 -6.89 -13.93 -36.98
CA THR A 405 -7.34 -14.42 -38.29
C THR A 405 -6.18 -14.49 -39.27
N GLU A 406 -5.41 -15.59 -39.26
CA GLU A 406 -4.78 -16.10 -40.48
C GLU A 406 -4.29 -17.55 -40.31
N ASN A 407 -5.24 -18.48 -40.25
CA ASN A 407 -4.98 -19.86 -40.63
C ASN A 407 -6.23 -20.44 -41.30
N MET A 408 -6.40 -20.14 -42.60
CA MET A 408 -7.02 -21.00 -43.61
C MET A 408 -7.25 -20.19 -44.89
N GLY A 409 -6.35 -20.36 -45.86
CA GLY A 409 -6.67 -20.03 -47.25
C GLY A 409 -7.73 -21.00 -47.76
N ILE A 410 -9.00 -20.58 -47.76
CA ILE A 410 -10.03 -21.14 -48.63
C ILE A 410 -10.90 -19.96 -49.12
N THR A 411 -10.80 -19.72 -50.42
CA THR A 411 -11.78 -18.99 -51.24
C THR A 411 -13.23 -19.29 -50.84
N SER A 412 -14.00 -18.30 -50.38
CA SER A 412 -15.37 -18.05 -50.82
C SER A 412 -15.99 -16.81 -50.18
N MET A 413 -16.47 -15.88 -51.02
CA MET A 413 -17.76 -15.20 -50.95
C MET A 413 -18.41 -14.93 -49.58
N THR A 414 -18.62 -13.64 -49.29
CA THR A 414 -19.77 -13.04 -48.58
C THR A 414 -20.74 -13.99 -47.88
N THR A 415 -20.78 -13.93 -46.55
CA THR A 415 -21.96 -14.26 -45.72
C THR A 415 -22.00 -13.33 -44.52
N GLU A 416 -23.04 -12.49 -44.45
CA GLU A 416 -23.49 -11.78 -43.25
C GLU A 416 -23.70 -12.79 -42.11
N SER A 417 -23.04 -12.62 -40.96
CA SER A 417 -23.44 -13.33 -39.73
C SER A 417 -24.41 -12.43 -38.96
N ASN A 418 -25.65 -12.88 -38.84
CA ASN A 418 -26.76 -12.18 -38.20
C ASN A 418 -26.64 -12.30 -36.67
N LYS A 419 -25.80 -11.49 -36.02
CA LYS A 419 -25.67 -11.44 -34.55
C LYS A 419 -26.92 -10.82 -33.93
N ARG A 420 -27.33 -11.31 -32.75
CA ARG A 420 -28.48 -10.79 -32.01
C ARG A 420 -28.12 -9.48 -31.33
N GLN A 421 -29.06 -8.55 -31.25
CA GLN A 421 -28.84 -7.23 -30.64
C GLN A 421 -29.17 -7.25 -29.14
N LEU A 422 -28.19 -6.97 -28.28
CA LEU A 422 -28.37 -6.75 -26.85
C LEU A 422 -28.22 -5.25 -26.55
N VAL A 423 -29.27 -4.62 -26.06
CA VAL A 423 -29.23 -3.23 -25.60
C VAL A 423 -29.29 -3.20 -24.06
N VAL A 424 -28.40 -2.46 -23.43
CA VAL A 424 -28.38 -2.22 -21.98
C VAL A 424 -28.62 -0.73 -21.73
N ILE A 425 -29.69 -0.39 -21.01
CA ILE A 425 -29.99 1.00 -20.64
C ILE A 425 -29.48 1.24 -19.23
N GLY A 426 -28.42 2.05 -19.10
CA GLY A 426 -27.77 2.41 -17.84
C GLY A 426 -26.38 1.78 -17.69
N ASN A 427 -25.38 2.63 -17.41
CA ASN A 427 -23.99 2.23 -17.13
C ASN A 427 -23.58 2.57 -15.69
N GLY A 428 -24.47 2.32 -14.72
CA GLY A 428 -24.10 2.35 -13.30
C GLY A 428 -23.39 1.07 -12.87
N MET A 429 -23.04 0.94 -11.57
CA MET A 429 -22.33 -0.22 -11.02
C MET A 429 -22.96 -1.57 -11.44
N VAL A 430 -24.30 -1.69 -11.36
CA VAL A 430 -25.02 -2.91 -11.72
C VAL A 430 -25.03 -3.18 -13.23
N GLY A 431 -25.20 -2.12 -14.04
CA GLY A 431 -25.18 -2.25 -15.51
C GLY A 431 -23.79 -2.64 -16.02
N HIS A 432 -22.74 -2.06 -15.44
CA HIS A 432 -21.36 -2.47 -15.72
C HIS A 432 -21.10 -3.92 -15.32
N HIS A 433 -21.48 -4.33 -14.11
CA HIS A 433 -21.30 -5.72 -13.66
C HIS A 433 -22.09 -6.72 -14.52
N PHE A 434 -23.29 -6.36 -14.99
CA PHE A 434 -24.01 -7.17 -15.96
C PHE A 434 -23.19 -7.38 -17.24
N VAL A 435 -22.65 -6.32 -17.82
CA VAL A 435 -21.84 -6.39 -19.05
C VAL A 435 -20.58 -7.22 -18.81
N GLU A 436 -19.89 -7.02 -17.70
CA GLU A 436 -18.71 -7.79 -17.31
C GLU A 436 -19.00 -9.30 -17.23
N ASN A 437 -20.10 -9.70 -16.59
CA ASN A 437 -20.49 -11.11 -16.54
C ASN A 437 -20.96 -11.61 -17.92
N PHE A 438 -21.64 -10.76 -18.70
CA PHE A 438 -22.17 -11.13 -20.01
C PHE A 438 -21.07 -11.38 -21.03
N VAL A 439 -20.05 -10.51 -21.13
CA VAL A 439 -18.95 -10.68 -22.09
C VAL A 439 -18.08 -11.91 -21.77
N ASN A 440 -18.09 -12.36 -20.52
CA ASN A 440 -17.42 -13.58 -20.08
C ASN A 440 -18.30 -14.85 -20.21
N SER A 441 -19.56 -14.72 -20.64
CA SER A 441 -20.47 -15.85 -20.82
C SER A 441 -20.22 -16.59 -22.15
N ASN A 442 -20.65 -17.85 -22.20
CA ASN A 442 -20.55 -18.70 -23.39
C ASN A 442 -21.40 -18.22 -24.59
N VAL A 443 -22.38 -17.34 -24.36
CA VAL A 443 -23.27 -16.80 -25.40
C VAL A 443 -22.84 -15.41 -25.90
N ALA A 444 -21.81 -14.80 -25.31
CA ALA A 444 -21.37 -13.45 -25.67
C ALA A 444 -21.09 -13.28 -27.17
N GLY A 445 -20.50 -14.31 -27.81
CA GLY A 445 -20.15 -14.29 -29.23
C GLY A 445 -21.34 -14.20 -30.20
N ASP A 446 -22.55 -14.53 -29.73
CA ASP A 446 -23.78 -14.52 -30.51
C ASP A 446 -24.45 -13.13 -30.54
N TYR A 447 -23.99 -12.20 -29.69
CA TYR A 447 -24.58 -10.89 -29.49
C TYR A 447 -23.69 -9.75 -29.97
N GLU A 448 -24.33 -8.65 -30.36
CA GLU A 448 -23.77 -7.31 -30.50
C GLU A 448 -24.35 -6.45 -29.38
N ILE A 449 -23.49 -5.78 -28.60
CA ILE A 449 -23.87 -5.21 -27.30
C ILE A 449 -23.79 -3.68 -27.38
N HIS A 450 -24.90 -3.00 -27.10
CA HIS A 450 -24.99 -1.54 -27.01
C HIS A 450 -25.35 -1.13 -25.59
N ILE A 451 -24.58 -0.24 -24.98
CA ILE A 451 -24.89 0.36 -23.68
C ILE A 451 -25.27 1.82 -23.90
N LEU A 452 -26.48 2.19 -23.49
CA LEU A 452 -26.98 3.57 -23.53
C LEU A 452 -26.85 4.18 -22.13
N ALA A 453 -25.97 5.17 -21.97
CA ALA A 453 -25.69 5.82 -20.70
C ALA A 453 -26.03 7.31 -20.75
N GLU A 454 -26.93 7.75 -19.87
CA GLU A 454 -27.31 9.16 -19.74
C GLU A 454 -26.15 10.04 -19.24
N GLU A 455 -25.27 9.48 -18.41
CA GLU A 455 -24.13 10.21 -17.84
C GLU A 455 -22.98 10.38 -18.83
N SER A 456 -22.15 11.40 -18.58
CA SER A 456 -21.02 11.77 -19.44
C SER A 456 -19.78 10.90 -19.26
N ARG A 457 -19.80 10.01 -18.27
CA ARG A 457 -18.68 9.17 -17.83
C ARG A 457 -19.12 7.71 -17.76
N ALA A 458 -18.18 6.80 -17.95
CA ALA A 458 -18.42 5.37 -17.78
C ALA A 458 -18.57 5.03 -16.29
N ALA A 459 -19.09 3.83 -16.00
CA ALA A 459 -19.39 3.37 -14.65
C ALA A 459 -18.28 3.63 -13.61
N TYR A 460 -18.66 4.18 -12.47
CA TYR A 460 -17.79 4.47 -11.33
C TYR A 460 -18.47 4.04 -10.02
N ASP A 461 -17.68 3.90 -8.97
CA ASP A 461 -18.13 3.48 -7.65
C ASP A 461 -18.89 4.60 -6.94
N ARG A 462 -20.21 4.44 -6.88
CA ARG A 462 -21.10 5.41 -6.20
C ARG A 462 -21.16 5.24 -4.69
N VAL A 463 -20.63 4.13 -4.16
CA VAL A 463 -20.58 3.88 -2.71
C VAL A 463 -19.50 4.75 -2.07
N HIS A 464 -18.40 5.01 -2.79
CA HIS A 464 -17.24 5.76 -2.31
C HIS A 464 -17.24 7.25 -2.74
N LEU A 465 -18.39 7.83 -3.06
CA LEU A 465 -18.48 9.24 -3.49
C LEU A 465 -17.97 10.25 -2.46
N SER A 466 -18.02 9.92 -1.17
CA SER A 466 -17.49 10.81 -0.13
C SER A 466 -15.97 10.98 -0.22
N GLU A 467 -15.25 10.03 -0.83
CA GLU A 467 -13.79 10.10 -1.01
C GLU A 467 -13.37 11.17 -2.03
N TYR A 468 -14.28 11.56 -2.94
CA TYR A 468 -14.06 12.64 -3.90
C TYR A 468 -13.67 13.96 -3.19
N PHE A 469 -14.32 14.26 -2.06
CA PHE A 469 -14.01 15.46 -1.26
C PHE A 469 -12.70 15.34 -0.47
N SER A 470 -12.13 14.15 -0.37
CA SER A 470 -10.81 13.90 0.24
C SER A 470 -9.67 13.81 -0.78
N GLY A 471 -9.95 14.02 -2.06
CA GLY A 471 -8.95 14.12 -3.13
C GLY A 471 -8.97 13.00 -4.17
N SER A 472 -9.90 12.04 -4.10
CA SER A 472 -10.06 11.00 -5.13
C SER A 472 -10.56 11.59 -6.45
N SER A 473 -9.96 11.19 -7.56
CA SER A 473 -10.34 11.57 -8.93
C SER A 473 -11.43 10.63 -9.50
N TYR A 474 -11.96 10.94 -10.69
CA TYR A 474 -12.83 10.01 -11.41
C TYR A 474 -12.10 8.70 -11.71
N GLU A 475 -10.82 8.78 -12.05
CA GLU A 475 -9.97 7.65 -12.39
C GLU A 475 -9.83 6.68 -11.20
N ASP A 476 -9.72 7.21 -9.97
CA ASP A 476 -9.67 6.40 -8.74
C ASP A 476 -11.00 5.67 -8.46
N LEU A 477 -12.12 6.26 -8.89
CA LEU A 477 -13.47 5.72 -8.69
C LEU A 477 -13.98 4.91 -9.89
N CYS A 478 -13.28 4.91 -11.03
CA CYS A 478 -13.74 4.26 -12.25
C CYS A 478 -13.77 2.73 -12.08
N LEU A 479 -14.91 2.11 -12.40
CA LEU A 479 -15.06 0.64 -12.32
C LEU A 479 -14.72 -0.05 -13.64
N VAL A 480 -14.69 0.70 -14.75
CA VAL A 480 -14.41 0.12 -16.06
C VAL A 480 -12.90 -0.04 -16.22
N GLU A 481 -12.41 -1.28 -16.18
CA GLU A 481 -11.03 -1.61 -16.55
C GLU A 481 -10.70 -1.04 -17.94
N GLU A 482 -9.46 -0.55 -18.11
CA GLU A 482 -9.03 0.08 -19.35
C GLU A 482 -9.31 -0.83 -20.56
N ASN A 483 -10.16 -0.33 -21.46
CA ASN A 483 -10.55 -0.97 -22.72
C ASN A 483 -11.35 -2.29 -22.60
N LEU A 484 -11.96 -2.59 -21.44
CA LEU A 484 -12.83 -3.77 -21.28
C LEU A 484 -13.94 -3.84 -22.34
N TYR A 485 -14.66 -2.73 -22.54
CA TYR A 485 -15.78 -2.64 -23.48
C TYR A 485 -15.30 -2.72 -24.92
N GLU A 486 -14.22 -1.99 -25.25
CA GLU A 486 -13.62 -2.01 -26.58
C GLU A 486 -13.16 -3.41 -26.97
N LYS A 487 -12.41 -4.10 -26.08
CA LYS A 487 -11.89 -5.46 -26.28
C LYS A 487 -12.97 -6.50 -26.63
N HIS A 488 -14.18 -6.36 -26.08
CA HIS A 488 -15.28 -7.30 -26.29
C HIS A 488 -16.31 -6.82 -27.32
N GLY A 489 -16.03 -5.73 -28.05
CA GLY A 489 -16.95 -5.20 -29.06
C GLY A 489 -18.25 -4.65 -28.45
N VAL A 490 -18.18 -4.12 -27.23
CA VAL A 490 -19.30 -3.48 -26.54
C VAL A 490 -19.31 -1.99 -26.91
N HIS A 491 -20.42 -1.54 -27.49
CA HIS A 491 -20.62 -0.17 -27.91
C HIS A 491 -21.20 0.67 -26.76
N LEU A 492 -20.35 1.42 -26.06
CA LEU A 492 -20.76 2.36 -25.01
C LEU A 492 -21.12 3.74 -25.60
N HIS A 493 -22.38 4.14 -25.44
CA HIS A 493 -22.91 5.44 -25.85
C HIS A 493 -23.10 6.32 -24.62
N LEU A 494 -22.15 7.23 -24.38
CA LEU A 494 -22.17 8.18 -23.25
C LEU A 494 -22.97 9.44 -23.60
N SER A 495 -23.56 10.08 -22.58
CA SER A 495 -24.46 11.25 -22.76
C SER A 495 -25.64 10.98 -23.70
N GLU A 496 -26.08 9.72 -23.76
CA GLU A 496 -27.14 9.24 -24.65
C GLU A 496 -28.16 8.44 -23.83
N GLY A 497 -29.12 9.18 -23.26
CA GLY A 497 -30.24 8.62 -22.51
C GLY A 497 -31.34 8.10 -23.44
N ALA A 498 -31.89 6.92 -23.13
CA ALA A 498 -33.08 6.39 -23.81
C ALA A 498 -34.33 7.20 -23.44
N THR A 499 -35.05 7.69 -24.46
CA THR A 499 -36.25 8.53 -24.28
C THR A 499 -37.54 7.75 -24.47
N GLN A 500 -37.53 6.68 -25.28
CA GLN A 500 -38.69 5.83 -25.54
C GLN A 500 -38.27 4.39 -25.87
N ILE A 501 -39.06 3.39 -25.46
CA ILE A 501 -38.95 2.00 -25.93
C ILE A 501 -40.22 1.68 -26.72
N ASP A 502 -40.06 1.27 -27.99
CA ASP A 502 -41.12 0.72 -28.81
C ASP A 502 -41.03 -0.82 -28.75
N ARG A 503 -41.93 -1.43 -28.00
CA ARG A 503 -41.95 -2.89 -27.78
C ARG A 503 -42.45 -3.66 -29.00
N ASP A 504 -43.37 -3.08 -29.76
CA ASP A 504 -43.94 -3.73 -30.95
C ASP A 504 -42.89 -3.77 -32.08
N ALA A 505 -42.11 -2.70 -32.22
CA ALA A 505 -41.01 -2.61 -33.18
C ALA A 505 -39.68 -3.20 -32.66
N LYS A 506 -39.60 -3.52 -31.35
CA LYS A 506 -38.37 -3.89 -30.62
C LYS A 506 -37.23 -2.89 -30.81
N GLN A 507 -37.50 -1.62 -30.51
CA GLN A 507 -36.54 -0.52 -30.66
C GLN A 507 -36.43 0.34 -29.40
N VAL A 508 -35.22 0.81 -29.09
CA VAL A 508 -34.96 1.87 -28.12
C VAL A 508 -34.62 3.15 -28.88
N ILE A 509 -35.32 4.23 -28.56
CA ILE A 509 -35.16 5.53 -29.19
C ILE A 509 -34.42 6.46 -28.23
N THR A 510 -33.39 7.12 -28.72
CA THR A 510 -32.65 8.19 -28.03
C THR A 510 -32.86 9.51 -28.80
N GLU A 511 -32.29 10.61 -28.32
CA GLU A 511 -32.31 11.86 -29.11
C GLU A 511 -31.42 11.78 -30.36
N GLN A 512 -30.44 10.88 -30.34
CA GLN A 512 -29.37 10.75 -31.31
C GLN A 512 -29.64 9.65 -32.35
N ALA A 513 -30.24 8.53 -31.94
CA ALA A 513 -30.37 7.33 -32.76
C ALA A 513 -31.54 6.43 -32.34
N VAL A 514 -31.76 5.37 -33.13
CA VAL A 514 -32.71 4.30 -32.84
C VAL A 514 -31.96 2.97 -32.88
N TYR A 515 -32.06 2.18 -31.81
CA TYR A 515 -31.37 0.90 -31.64
C TYR A 515 -32.40 -0.23 -31.62
N SER A 516 -32.31 -1.16 -32.56
CA SER A 516 -33.11 -2.39 -32.52
C SER A 516 -32.55 -3.35 -31.48
N TYR A 517 -33.41 -4.11 -30.80
CA TYR A 517 -32.97 -5.10 -29.82
C TYR A 517 -33.66 -6.45 -30.03
N ASP A 518 -32.91 -7.54 -29.85
CA ASP A 518 -33.45 -8.88 -29.60
C ASP A 518 -33.61 -9.12 -28.10
N THR A 519 -32.75 -8.52 -27.29
CA THR A 519 -32.80 -8.55 -25.83
C THR A 519 -32.49 -7.17 -25.27
N LEU A 520 -33.29 -6.70 -24.32
CA LEU A 520 -33.12 -5.40 -23.66
C LEU A 520 -32.94 -5.61 -22.16
N VAL A 521 -31.95 -4.95 -21.58
CA VAL A 521 -31.70 -4.96 -20.13
C VAL A 521 -31.81 -3.55 -19.59
N MET A 522 -32.77 -3.33 -18.71
CA MET A 522 -32.98 -2.07 -18.01
C MET A 522 -32.20 -2.08 -16.69
N ALA A 523 -31.12 -1.31 -16.63
CA ALA A 523 -30.29 -1.07 -15.45
C ALA A 523 -30.27 0.43 -15.11
N THR A 524 -31.44 1.08 -15.21
CA THR A 524 -31.62 2.54 -15.08
C THR A 524 -31.44 3.05 -13.64
N GLY A 525 -31.39 2.16 -12.66
CA GLY A 525 -31.13 2.50 -11.26
C GLY A 525 -32.25 3.31 -10.62
N SER A 526 -31.87 4.33 -9.84
CA SER A 526 -32.79 5.18 -9.09
C SER A 526 -32.33 6.65 -9.08
N TYR A 527 -33.26 7.55 -8.83
CA TYR A 527 -33.01 8.99 -8.69
C TYR A 527 -33.31 9.50 -7.27
N PRO A 528 -32.63 10.56 -6.80
CA PRO A 528 -32.89 11.16 -5.48
C PRO A 528 -34.31 11.74 -5.37
N PHE A 529 -34.99 11.45 -4.26
CA PHE A 529 -36.27 12.06 -3.95
C PHE A 529 -36.07 13.44 -3.32
N VAL A 530 -36.49 14.49 -4.02
CA VAL A 530 -36.55 15.86 -3.49
C VAL A 530 -37.99 16.13 -3.04
N PRO A 531 -38.25 16.39 -1.75
CA PRO A 531 -39.60 16.70 -1.28
C PRO A 531 -40.17 17.96 -1.98
N PRO A 532 -41.47 17.98 -2.34
CA PRO A 532 -42.09 19.10 -3.06
C PRO A 532 -42.39 20.28 -2.12
N ILE A 533 -41.32 20.94 -1.66
CA ILE A 533 -41.37 22.08 -0.75
C ILE A 533 -41.19 23.36 -1.58
N PRO A 534 -42.01 24.42 -1.38
CA PRO A 534 -41.77 25.72 -2.01
C PRO A 534 -40.34 26.22 -1.75
N GLY A 535 -39.59 26.53 -2.82
CA GLY A 535 -38.20 27.01 -2.77
C GLY A 535 -37.13 25.92 -2.78
N ASN A 536 -37.48 24.66 -3.05
CA ASN A 536 -36.53 23.55 -3.16
C ASN A 536 -35.67 23.56 -4.45
N ASP A 537 -35.92 24.50 -5.36
CA ASP A 537 -35.27 24.68 -6.67
C ASP A 537 -34.28 25.86 -6.70
N GLY A 538 -33.87 26.35 -5.53
CA GLY A 538 -32.85 27.40 -5.41
C GLY A 538 -31.48 26.99 -5.98
N GLU A 539 -30.68 27.99 -6.39
CA GLU A 539 -29.35 27.77 -7.00
C GLU A 539 -28.36 27.00 -6.12
N ALA A 540 -28.46 27.10 -4.78
CA ALA A 540 -27.62 26.34 -3.84
C ALA A 540 -28.39 25.19 -3.13
N CYS A 541 -29.38 24.63 -3.82
CA CYS A 541 -30.09 23.41 -3.46
C CYS A 541 -29.62 22.26 -4.37
N PHE A 542 -28.94 21.26 -3.81
CA PHE A 542 -28.35 20.15 -4.56
C PHE A 542 -28.85 18.79 -4.09
N VAL A 543 -28.56 17.76 -4.86
CA VAL A 543 -28.70 16.35 -4.49
C VAL A 543 -27.30 15.73 -4.38
N TYR A 544 -27.19 14.58 -3.72
CA TYR A 544 -25.91 13.88 -3.53
C TYR A 544 -25.96 12.52 -4.25
N ARG A 545 -25.60 12.48 -5.55
CA ARG A 545 -25.75 11.25 -6.35
C ARG A 545 -24.72 11.04 -7.46
N THR A 546 -24.33 12.04 -8.23
CA THR A 546 -23.35 11.91 -9.32
C THR A 546 -22.11 12.77 -9.07
N LEU A 547 -21.03 12.51 -9.82
CA LEU A 547 -19.81 13.35 -9.74
C LEU A 547 -20.09 14.80 -10.15
N GLU A 548 -20.96 15.03 -11.14
CA GLU A 548 -21.38 16.39 -11.51
C GLU A 548 -22.17 17.09 -10.39
N ASP A 549 -22.89 16.35 -9.56
CA ASP A 549 -23.50 16.93 -8.36
C ASP A 549 -22.42 17.33 -7.36
N LEU A 550 -21.41 16.48 -7.13
CA LEU A 550 -20.31 16.77 -6.21
C LEU A 550 -19.50 17.99 -6.65
N ASP A 551 -19.24 18.13 -7.95
CA ASP A 551 -18.56 19.30 -8.53
C ASP A 551 -19.32 20.61 -8.21
N LYS A 552 -20.66 20.59 -8.33
CA LYS A 552 -21.51 21.74 -7.99
C LYS A 552 -21.50 22.03 -6.50
N ILE A 553 -21.55 20.99 -5.66
CA ILE A 553 -21.49 21.12 -4.21
C ILE A 553 -20.16 21.73 -3.78
N GLN A 554 -19.03 21.25 -4.31
CA GLN A 554 -17.70 21.76 -3.99
C GLN A 554 -17.54 23.22 -4.42
N ALA A 555 -17.98 23.56 -5.64
CA ALA A 555 -17.94 24.94 -6.12
C ALA A 555 -18.78 25.89 -5.25
N CYS A 556 -19.97 25.46 -4.82
CA CYS A 556 -20.80 26.27 -3.93
C CYS A 556 -20.24 26.34 -2.50
N ALA A 557 -19.53 25.31 -2.05
CA ALA A 557 -18.96 25.23 -0.72
C ALA A 557 -17.81 26.22 -0.47
N GLU A 558 -17.11 26.67 -1.52
CA GLU A 558 -15.99 27.63 -1.42
C GLU A 558 -16.40 28.95 -0.73
N ASP A 559 -17.62 29.42 -0.98
CA ASP A 559 -18.16 30.67 -0.44
C ASP A 559 -19.16 30.46 0.72
N ALA A 560 -19.49 29.21 1.05
CA ALA A 560 -20.48 28.84 2.05
C ALA A 560 -19.84 28.58 3.43
N LYS A 561 -20.61 28.82 4.50
CA LYS A 561 -20.18 28.54 5.88
C LYS A 561 -21.02 27.50 6.56
N VAL A 562 -22.32 27.46 6.26
CA VAL A 562 -23.29 26.56 6.87
C VAL A 562 -23.95 25.73 5.78
N GLY A 563 -23.99 24.41 5.99
CA GLY A 563 -24.61 23.47 5.07
C GLY A 563 -25.62 22.57 5.79
N VAL A 564 -26.78 22.36 5.17
CA VAL A 564 -27.85 21.52 5.71
C VAL A 564 -28.09 20.32 4.81
N VAL A 565 -28.13 19.12 5.40
CA VAL A 565 -28.58 17.91 4.73
C VAL A 565 -29.99 17.53 5.18
N VAL A 566 -30.90 17.41 4.23
CA VAL A 566 -32.29 16.97 4.46
C VAL A 566 -32.36 15.46 4.29
N GLY A 567 -32.48 14.75 5.40
CA GLY A 567 -32.50 13.29 5.50
C GLY A 567 -31.39 12.78 6.40
N GLY A 568 -31.73 12.05 7.45
CA GLY A 568 -30.85 11.42 8.43
C GLY A 568 -30.68 9.91 8.21
N GLY A 569 -30.87 9.45 6.98
CA GLY A 569 -30.55 8.08 6.55
C GLY A 569 -29.07 7.92 6.22
N LEU A 570 -28.71 6.76 5.66
CA LEU A 570 -27.32 6.41 5.32
C LEU A 570 -26.61 7.48 4.49
N LEU A 571 -27.15 7.78 3.30
CA LEU A 571 -26.58 8.74 2.36
C LEU A 571 -26.58 10.16 2.94
N GLY A 572 -27.53 10.49 3.79
CA GLY A 572 -27.63 11.81 4.40
C GLY A 572 -26.52 12.06 5.42
N LEU A 573 -26.19 11.05 6.22
CA LEU A 573 -25.07 11.12 7.17
C LEU A 573 -23.72 11.15 6.45
N GLU A 574 -23.58 10.45 5.31
CA GLU A 574 -22.40 10.58 4.44
C GLU A 574 -22.30 11.96 3.79
N ALA A 575 -23.39 12.51 3.27
CA ALA A 575 -23.42 13.86 2.71
C ALA A 575 -23.08 14.92 3.78
N ALA A 576 -23.51 14.72 5.04
CA ALA A 576 -23.17 15.63 6.13
C ALA A 576 -21.66 15.59 6.47
N ASN A 577 -21.04 14.42 6.36
CA ASN A 577 -19.59 14.25 6.47
C ASN A 577 -18.84 14.95 5.33
N ALA A 578 -19.36 14.86 4.10
CA ALA A 578 -18.80 15.54 2.94
C ALA A 578 -18.77 17.07 3.15
N LEU A 579 -19.90 17.66 3.57
CA LEU A 579 -19.97 19.10 3.87
C LEU A 579 -19.00 19.51 4.99
N LYS A 580 -18.85 18.67 6.01
CA LYS A 580 -17.89 18.91 7.10
C LYS A 580 -16.45 18.87 6.59
N SER A 581 -16.13 17.91 5.72
CA SER A 581 -14.80 17.77 5.13
C SER A 581 -14.43 18.95 4.22
N LEU A 582 -15.43 19.58 3.61
CA LEU A 582 -15.33 20.85 2.87
C LEU A 582 -15.20 22.08 3.80
N GLY A 583 -15.25 21.91 5.12
CA GLY A 583 -15.05 22.99 6.10
C GLY A 583 -16.32 23.73 6.52
N LEU A 584 -17.51 23.27 6.14
CA LEU A 584 -18.78 23.88 6.54
C LEU A 584 -19.22 23.38 7.92
N LYS A 585 -19.96 24.22 8.66
CA LYS A 585 -20.76 23.77 9.79
C LYS A 585 -21.96 22.99 9.26
N SER A 586 -21.98 21.70 9.50
CA SER A 586 -23.00 20.78 8.97
C SER A 586 -24.16 20.57 9.92
N HIS A 587 -25.37 20.60 9.37
CA HIS A 587 -26.60 20.22 10.05
C HIS A 587 -27.30 19.08 9.31
N VAL A 588 -27.89 18.14 10.05
CA VAL A 588 -28.76 17.09 9.49
C VAL A 588 -30.18 17.33 9.96
N VAL A 589 -31.12 17.47 9.03
CA VAL A 589 -32.55 17.65 9.28
C VAL A 589 -33.28 16.37 8.91
N GLU A 590 -33.85 15.69 9.89
CA GLU A 590 -34.59 14.44 9.71
C GLU A 590 -36.05 14.64 10.14
N PHE A 591 -36.97 14.16 9.30
CA PHE A 591 -38.40 14.20 9.56
C PHE A 591 -38.81 13.19 10.64
N ALA A 592 -38.18 12.02 10.63
CA ALA A 592 -38.39 10.99 11.63
C ALA A 592 -37.89 11.41 13.02
N PRO A 593 -38.36 10.76 14.10
CA PRO A 593 -37.89 11.06 15.46
C PRO A 593 -36.44 10.63 15.73
N ARG A 594 -35.79 9.94 14.79
CA ARG A 594 -34.43 9.41 14.96
C ARG A 594 -33.72 9.27 13.61
N LEU A 595 -32.40 9.22 13.67
CA LEU A 595 -31.54 8.88 12.55
C LEU A 595 -31.71 7.41 12.13
N MET A 596 -31.50 7.13 10.83
CA MET A 596 -31.61 5.81 10.21
C MET A 596 -32.88 5.04 10.62
N PRO A 597 -34.10 5.62 10.45
CA PRO A 597 -35.33 5.07 11.00
C PRO A 597 -35.70 3.68 10.42
N VAL A 598 -35.14 3.32 9.28
CA VAL A 598 -35.32 2.00 8.63
C VAL A 598 -34.43 0.93 9.27
N GLN A 599 -33.20 1.27 9.67
CA GLN A 599 -32.22 0.30 10.20
C GLN A 599 -32.19 0.24 11.72
N LEU A 600 -32.42 1.37 12.39
CA LEU A 600 -32.26 1.52 13.83
C LEU A 600 -33.60 1.73 14.53
N ASP A 601 -33.67 1.21 15.75
CA ASP A 601 -34.70 1.52 16.72
C ASP A 601 -34.36 2.79 17.52
N GLU A 602 -35.22 3.15 18.46
CA GLU A 602 -35.15 4.42 19.20
C GLU A 602 -33.84 4.57 19.99
N ASP A 603 -33.48 3.56 20.79
CA ASP A 603 -32.27 3.58 21.62
C ASP A 603 -30.99 3.65 20.76
N GLY A 604 -30.93 2.87 19.67
CA GLY A 604 -29.81 2.90 18.73
C GLY A 604 -29.69 4.23 17.98
N GLY A 605 -30.81 4.82 17.57
CA GLY A 605 -30.86 6.12 16.90
C GLY A 605 -30.42 7.28 17.81
N GLU A 606 -30.78 7.23 19.10
CA GLU A 606 -30.36 8.24 20.09
C GLU A 606 -28.85 8.16 20.39
N LEU A 607 -28.30 6.95 20.52
CA LEU A 607 -26.86 6.77 20.69
C LEU A 607 -26.09 7.25 19.45
N LEU A 608 -26.58 6.93 18.24
CA LEU A 608 -26.00 7.41 17.00
C LEU A 608 -26.00 8.94 16.97
N LYS A 609 -27.15 9.58 17.27
CA LYS A 609 -27.27 11.04 17.34
C LYS A 609 -26.21 11.65 18.26
N LYS A 610 -26.07 11.17 19.49
CA LYS A 610 -25.08 11.67 20.46
C LYS A 610 -23.65 11.57 19.91
N LYS A 611 -23.30 10.46 19.25
CA LYS A 611 -21.96 10.29 18.66
C LYS A 611 -21.72 11.22 17.47
N ILE A 612 -22.73 11.46 16.64
CA ILE A 612 -22.64 12.38 15.50
C ILE A 612 -22.51 13.84 15.96
N GLU A 613 -23.26 14.24 16.98
CA GLU A 613 -23.15 15.57 17.60
C GLU A 613 -21.77 15.79 18.26
N ALA A 614 -21.20 14.75 18.88
CA ALA A 614 -19.84 14.79 19.42
C ALA A 614 -18.75 15.00 18.33
N LEU A 615 -19.11 14.77 17.06
CA LEU A 615 -18.27 15.01 15.90
C LEU A 615 -18.59 16.35 15.22
N ASP A 616 -19.24 17.27 15.91
CA ASP A 616 -19.53 18.64 15.46
C ASP A 616 -20.53 18.75 14.28
N VAL A 617 -21.37 17.71 14.09
CA VAL A 617 -22.50 17.73 13.17
C VAL A 617 -23.80 17.84 13.96
N ASP A 618 -24.57 18.90 13.77
CA ASP A 618 -25.78 19.15 14.56
C ASP A 618 -26.97 18.39 13.96
N VAL A 619 -27.73 17.67 14.80
CA VAL A 619 -28.82 16.79 14.34
C VAL A 619 -30.18 17.29 14.81
N HIS A 620 -31.08 17.52 13.86
CA HIS A 620 -32.44 18.02 14.07
C HIS A 620 -33.48 16.98 13.62
N CYS A 621 -33.92 16.12 14.55
CA CYS A 621 -35.02 15.17 14.32
C CYS A 621 -36.39 15.84 14.47
N GLU A 622 -37.44 15.19 13.96
CA GLU A 622 -38.83 15.68 13.99
C GLU A 622 -39.03 17.05 13.33
N LYS A 623 -38.18 17.39 12.36
CA LYS A 623 -38.25 18.65 11.63
C LYS A 623 -38.82 18.44 10.23
N ALA A 624 -40.01 18.97 10.00
CA ALA A 624 -40.65 19.01 8.69
C ALA A 624 -40.55 20.42 8.10
N THR A 625 -39.76 20.58 7.03
CA THR A 625 -39.61 21.86 6.32
C THR A 625 -40.89 22.19 5.54
N THR A 626 -41.46 23.38 5.79
CA THR A 626 -42.69 23.85 5.13
C THR A 626 -42.41 24.72 3.92
N GLU A 627 -41.36 25.54 3.96
CA GLU A 627 -40.91 26.41 2.87
C GLU A 627 -39.42 26.75 3.05
N ILE A 628 -38.76 27.05 1.93
CA ILE A 628 -37.40 27.58 1.87
C ILE A 628 -37.48 28.99 1.28
N VAL A 629 -37.04 29.98 2.05
CA VAL A 629 -37.08 31.41 1.67
C VAL A 629 -35.69 32.02 1.76
N ALA A 630 -35.50 33.26 1.30
CA ALA A 630 -34.24 33.97 1.49
C ALA A 630 -33.96 34.21 2.98
N GLY A 631 -32.72 33.95 3.41
CA GLY A 631 -32.28 34.19 4.79
C GLY A 631 -31.88 35.64 5.07
N GLU A 632 -31.67 35.97 6.35
CA GLU A 632 -31.19 37.29 6.79
C GLU A 632 -29.67 37.33 6.95
N GLU A 633 -29.07 36.26 7.49
CA GLU A 633 -27.63 36.13 7.73
C GLU A 633 -26.95 35.19 6.72
N HIS A 634 -27.69 34.19 6.21
CA HIS A 634 -27.25 33.22 5.20
C HIS A 634 -28.14 33.23 3.95
N THR A 635 -27.72 32.54 2.87
CA THR A 635 -28.44 32.51 1.59
C THR A 635 -29.92 32.09 1.73
N TYR A 636 -30.17 31.02 2.49
CA TYR A 636 -31.49 30.44 2.67
C TYR A 636 -31.90 30.36 4.13
N ARG A 637 -33.22 30.36 4.34
CA ARG A 637 -33.88 30.05 5.60
C ARG A 637 -34.92 28.98 5.38
N MET A 638 -34.75 27.86 6.10
CA MET A 638 -35.68 26.75 6.14
C MET A 638 -36.67 26.94 7.30
N ASN A 639 -37.95 27.11 7.00
CA ASN A 639 -39.00 27.21 8.02
C ASN A 639 -39.60 25.83 8.31
N PHE A 640 -39.75 25.48 9.59
CA PHE A 640 -40.28 24.19 10.03
C PHE A 640 -41.72 24.28 10.52
N SER A 641 -42.44 23.16 10.48
CA SER A 641 -43.86 23.08 10.87
C SER A 641 -44.14 23.41 12.34
N ASP A 642 -43.14 23.34 13.21
CA ASP A 642 -43.24 23.68 14.63
C ASP A 642 -43.01 25.16 14.93
N GLY A 643 -42.77 25.98 13.89
CA GLY A 643 -42.53 27.42 13.98
C GLY A 643 -41.06 27.80 14.20
N SER A 644 -40.15 26.84 14.36
CA SER A 644 -38.71 27.08 14.35
C SER A 644 -38.16 27.23 12.92
N PHE A 645 -36.93 27.73 12.78
CA PHE A 645 -36.27 27.87 11.49
C PHE A 645 -34.75 27.62 11.62
N LEU A 646 -34.10 27.34 10.48
CA LEU A 646 -32.65 27.20 10.35
C LEU A 646 -32.16 27.97 9.12
N GLU A 647 -31.16 28.81 9.29
CA GLU A 647 -30.50 29.50 8.17
C GLU A 647 -29.28 28.72 7.68
N THR A 648 -29.05 28.72 6.36
CA THR A 648 -28.00 27.93 5.71
C THR A 648 -27.60 28.53 4.37
N ASP A 649 -26.36 28.33 3.95
CA ASP A 649 -25.86 28.80 2.66
C ASP A 649 -26.11 27.77 1.54
N LEU A 650 -26.15 26.49 1.92
CA LEU A 650 -26.26 25.35 1.02
C LEU A 650 -27.21 24.28 1.59
N ILE A 651 -28.03 23.65 0.73
CA ILE A 651 -28.95 22.58 1.11
C ILE A 651 -28.72 21.34 0.23
N LEU A 652 -28.48 20.18 0.86
CA LEU A 652 -28.43 18.88 0.19
C LEU A 652 -29.68 18.07 0.48
N PHE A 653 -30.38 17.61 -0.55
CA PHE A 653 -31.52 16.71 -0.41
C PHE A 653 -31.08 15.24 -0.48
N SER A 654 -31.24 14.53 0.62
CA SER A 654 -30.98 13.09 0.78
C SER A 654 -32.16 12.39 1.49
N ALA A 655 -33.39 12.72 1.09
CA ALA A 655 -34.62 12.19 1.70
C ALA A 655 -35.01 10.77 1.22
N GLY A 656 -34.11 10.09 0.51
CA GLY A 656 -34.31 8.76 -0.06
C GLY A 656 -34.21 8.76 -1.60
N ILE A 657 -34.37 7.58 -2.19
CA ILE A 657 -34.32 7.36 -3.64
C ILE A 657 -35.62 6.74 -4.16
N ARG A 658 -35.89 6.91 -5.45
CA ARG A 658 -37.03 6.32 -6.16
C ARG A 658 -36.55 5.55 -7.40
N PRO A 659 -37.11 4.36 -7.69
CA PRO A 659 -36.79 3.62 -8.91
C PRO A 659 -36.95 4.49 -10.15
N GLN A 660 -36.00 4.41 -11.09
CA GLN A 660 -36.10 5.09 -12.37
C GLN A 660 -37.00 4.26 -13.32
N ASP A 661 -38.31 4.38 -13.13
CA ASP A 661 -39.33 3.59 -13.83
C ASP A 661 -40.06 4.33 -14.97
N THR A 662 -39.67 5.58 -15.22
CA THR A 662 -40.34 6.48 -16.19
C THR A 662 -40.42 5.85 -17.58
N LEU A 663 -39.29 5.32 -18.06
CA LEU A 663 -39.19 4.71 -19.40
C LEU A 663 -40.02 3.43 -19.51
N ALA A 664 -40.06 2.62 -18.45
CA ALA A 664 -40.86 1.40 -18.41
C ALA A 664 -42.36 1.71 -18.41
N ARG A 665 -42.77 2.75 -17.66
CA ARG A 665 -44.15 3.22 -17.59
C ARG A 665 -44.65 3.75 -18.94
N SER A 666 -43.84 4.54 -19.64
CA SER A 666 -44.18 5.04 -20.98
C SER A 666 -44.22 3.94 -22.04
N SER A 667 -43.59 2.80 -21.77
CA SER A 667 -43.49 1.65 -22.66
C SER A 667 -44.47 0.52 -22.26
N GLU A 668 -45.46 0.82 -21.41
CA GLU A 668 -46.52 -0.11 -21.01
C GLU A 668 -46.02 -1.41 -20.34
N LEU A 669 -44.85 -1.38 -19.69
CA LEU A 669 -44.42 -2.47 -18.82
C LEU A 669 -45.18 -2.42 -17.49
N GLU A 670 -45.38 -3.57 -16.85
CA GLU A 670 -46.02 -3.64 -15.54
C GLU A 670 -45.13 -2.98 -14.46
N ILE A 671 -45.72 -2.04 -13.71
CA ILE A 671 -45.05 -1.28 -12.64
C ILE A 671 -45.78 -1.52 -11.32
N GLY A 672 -45.06 -1.57 -10.21
CA GLY A 672 -45.69 -1.66 -8.88
C GLY A 672 -46.45 -0.41 -8.46
N GLU A 673 -47.35 -0.56 -7.47
CA GLU A 673 -48.16 0.55 -6.93
C GLU A 673 -47.33 1.72 -6.37
N ARG A 674 -46.11 1.45 -5.91
CA ARG A 674 -45.17 2.44 -5.36
C ARG A 674 -43.98 2.74 -6.27
N GLY A 675 -44.07 2.33 -7.55
CA GLY A 675 -42.99 2.41 -8.53
C GLY A 675 -42.10 1.17 -8.57
N GLY A 676 -41.22 1.11 -9.58
CA GLY A 676 -40.34 -0.01 -9.88
C GLY A 676 -40.93 -1.00 -10.89
N ILE A 677 -40.08 -1.52 -11.77
CA ILE A 677 -40.43 -2.39 -12.89
C ILE A 677 -40.65 -3.81 -12.37
N LEU A 678 -41.85 -4.37 -12.55
CA LEU A 678 -42.18 -5.68 -12.01
C LEU A 678 -41.38 -6.78 -12.73
N VAL A 679 -40.67 -7.60 -11.96
CA VAL A 679 -39.86 -8.72 -12.49
C VAL A 679 -40.16 -10.03 -11.79
N ASN A 680 -40.01 -11.14 -12.52
CA ASN A 680 -40.05 -12.49 -11.98
C ASN A 680 -38.67 -12.93 -11.43
N ASP A 681 -38.56 -14.20 -11.01
CA ASP A 681 -37.34 -14.76 -10.44
C ASP A 681 -36.17 -14.81 -11.44
N GLN A 682 -36.41 -14.70 -12.75
CA GLN A 682 -35.36 -14.60 -13.77
C GLN A 682 -34.99 -13.14 -14.10
N CYS A 683 -35.47 -12.17 -13.32
CA CYS A 683 -35.37 -10.74 -13.61
C CYS A 683 -36.06 -10.30 -14.91
N LEU A 684 -36.97 -11.12 -15.44
CA LEU A 684 -37.74 -10.85 -16.66
C LEU A 684 -38.98 -10.00 -16.33
N THR A 685 -39.27 -9.02 -17.17
CA THR A 685 -40.43 -8.13 -17.02
C THR A 685 -41.71 -8.75 -17.61
N SER A 686 -42.79 -7.96 -17.73
CA SER A 686 -44.00 -8.36 -18.46
C SER A 686 -43.78 -8.58 -19.97
N ASP A 687 -42.60 -8.24 -20.50
CA ASP A 687 -42.18 -8.53 -21.87
C ASP A 687 -41.13 -9.65 -21.88
N GLU A 688 -41.28 -10.62 -22.78
CA GLU A 688 -40.39 -11.79 -22.88
C GLU A 688 -38.97 -11.47 -23.36
N ASN A 689 -38.74 -10.27 -23.89
CA ASN A 689 -37.43 -9.83 -24.38
C ASN A 689 -36.78 -8.75 -23.52
N ILE A 690 -37.40 -8.33 -22.41
CA ILE A 690 -36.94 -7.22 -21.57
C ILE A 690 -36.71 -7.71 -20.14
N TYR A 691 -35.49 -7.49 -19.65
CA TYR A 691 -35.07 -7.74 -18.28
C TYR A 691 -34.92 -6.40 -17.54
N ALA A 692 -35.13 -6.40 -16.22
CA ALA A 692 -34.80 -5.25 -15.37
C ALA A 692 -34.01 -5.70 -14.15
N ILE A 693 -32.92 -4.99 -13.84
CA ILE A 693 -31.96 -5.36 -12.79
C ILE A 693 -31.55 -4.15 -11.95
N GLY A 694 -31.17 -4.38 -10.69
CA GLY A 694 -30.78 -3.32 -9.76
C GLY A 694 -31.96 -2.53 -9.20
N GLU A 695 -31.73 -1.27 -8.81
CA GLU A 695 -32.71 -0.47 -8.05
C GLU A 695 -34.00 -0.13 -8.82
N CYS A 696 -34.00 -0.25 -10.15
CA CYS A 696 -35.20 -0.03 -10.96
C CYS A 696 -36.15 -1.25 -10.94
N ALA A 697 -35.66 -2.43 -10.56
CA ALA A 697 -36.41 -3.67 -10.55
C ALA A 697 -37.21 -3.85 -9.24
N LEU A 698 -38.46 -4.29 -9.38
CA LEU A 698 -39.38 -4.62 -8.31
C LEU A 698 -39.63 -6.14 -8.34
N TRP A 699 -38.91 -6.86 -7.49
CA TRP A 699 -39.07 -8.31 -7.33
C TRP A 699 -39.93 -8.61 -6.11
N ASN A 700 -41.02 -9.37 -6.29
CA ASN A 700 -41.93 -9.76 -5.20
C ASN A 700 -42.40 -8.57 -4.32
N ASN A 701 -42.79 -7.46 -4.94
CA ASN A 701 -43.15 -6.19 -4.29
C ASN A 701 -42.05 -5.54 -3.42
N GLN A 702 -40.79 -5.89 -3.65
CA GLN A 702 -39.63 -5.35 -2.94
C GLN A 702 -38.60 -4.76 -3.92
N ILE A 703 -38.05 -3.60 -3.54
CA ILE A 703 -36.92 -2.95 -4.20
C ILE A 703 -35.71 -3.07 -3.29
N PHE A 704 -34.55 -3.32 -3.88
CA PHE A 704 -33.29 -3.47 -3.16
C PHE A 704 -32.39 -2.26 -3.43
N GLY A 705 -32.17 -1.42 -2.41
CA GLY A 705 -31.30 -0.23 -2.47
C GLY A 705 -29.85 -0.52 -2.08
N LEU A 706 -29.33 -1.69 -2.45
CA LEU A 706 -27.96 -2.13 -2.17
C LEU A 706 -27.35 -2.70 -3.44
N VAL A 707 -26.02 -2.58 -3.58
CA VAL A 707 -25.29 -3.00 -4.77
C VAL A 707 -25.28 -4.53 -4.93
N ALA A 708 -25.06 -5.27 -3.84
CA ALA A 708 -24.95 -6.74 -3.87
C ALA A 708 -26.21 -7.45 -4.43
N PRO A 709 -27.44 -7.12 -4.02
CA PRO A 709 -28.65 -7.63 -4.68
C PRO A 709 -28.69 -7.35 -6.19
N GLY A 710 -28.26 -6.16 -6.61
CA GLY A 710 -28.19 -5.78 -8.01
C GLY A 710 -27.19 -6.63 -8.80
N TYR A 711 -26.04 -6.97 -8.21
CA TYR A 711 -25.07 -7.88 -8.83
C TYR A 711 -25.60 -9.31 -8.97
N THR A 712 -26.36 -9.79 -7.97
CA THR A 712 -27.04 -11.09 -8.08
C THR A 712 -28.08 -11.06 -9.20
N MET A 713 -28.91 -10.02 -9.28
CA MET A 713 -29.87 -9.84 -10.38
C MET A 713 -29.17 -9.81 -11.74
N ALA A 714 -28.03 -9.13 -11.85
CA ALA A 714 -27.23 -9.10 -13.08
C ALA A 714 -26.79 -10.51 -13.50
N LYS A 715 -26.24 -11.31 -12.58
CA LYS A 715 -25.84 -12.71 -12.84
C LYS A 715 -27.04 -13.58 -13.23
N THR A 716 -28.17 -13.44 -12.53
CA THR A 716 -29.41 -14.16 -12.85
C THR A 716 -29.91 -13.81 -14.25
N ALA A 717 -29.87 -12.52 -14.64
CA ALA A 717 -30.26 -12.10 -15.98
C ALA A 717 -29.31 -12.66 -17.05
N VAL A 718 -27.99 -12.65 -16.84
CA VAL A 718 -27.02 -13.28 -17.76
C VAL A 718 -27.31 -14.76 -17.94
N ALA A 719 -27.52 -15.50 -16.84
CA ALA A 719 -27.84 -16.93 -16.87
C ALA A 719 -29.17 -17.20 -17.62
N ALA A 720 -30.21 -16.40 -17.36
CA ALA A 720 -31.48 -16.51 -18.06
C ALA A 720 -31.34 -16.26 -19.57
N ILE A 721 -30.53 -15.28 -19.98
CA ILE A 721 -30.25 -15.01 -21.40
C ILE A 721 -29.43 -16.15 -22.04
N ALA A 722 -28.50 -16.76 -21.29
CA ALA A 722 -27.70 -17.90 -21.74
C ALA A 722 -28.52 -19.21 -21.82
N GLY A 723 -29.71 -19.25 -21.23
CA GLY A 723 -30.57 -20.43 -21.16
C GLY A 723 -30.27 -21.37 -19.99
N ASP A 724 -29.54 -20.89 -18.98
CA ASP A 724 -29.23 -21.61 -17.76
C ASP A 724 -30.36 -21.49 -16.72
N GLU A 725 -30.51 -22.50 -15.86
CA GLU A 725 -31.48 -22.48 -14.76
C GLU A 725 -30.93 -21.68 -13.56
N ALA A 726 -31.22 -20.38 -13.52
CA ALA A 726 -30.92 -19.51 -12.37
C ALA A 726 -32.17 -18.72 -11.94
N ALA A 727 -32.28 -18.46 -10.63
CA ALA A 727 -33.37 -17.70 -10.04
C ALA A 727 -32.87 -16.75 -8.95
N PHE A 728 -33.32 -15.51 -8.98
CA PHE A 728 -33.15 -14.54 -7.93
C PHE A 728 -34.19 -14.83 -6.83
N THR A 729 -33.71 -15.17 -5.64
CA THR A 729 -34.54 -15.60 -4.50
C THR A 729 -34.69 -14.53 -3.43
N GLY A 730 -34.36 -13.28 -3.77
CA GLY A 730 -34.25 -12.17 -2.84
C GLY A 730 -32.81 -11.94 -2.36
N ALA A 731 -32.64 -10.98 -1.45
CA ALA A 731 -31.33 -10.66 -0.89
C ALA A 731 -31.43 -10.20 0.57
N ASP A 732 -30.35 -10.43 1.30
CA ASP A 732 -30.20 -9.95 2.67
C ASP A 732 -30.07 -8.43 2.71
N MET A 733 -30.86 -7.80 3.57
CA MET A 733 -30.87 -6.34 3.78
C MET A 733 -30.02 -5.94 5.00
N SER A 734 -29.28 -6.88 5.58
CA SER A 734 -28.37 -6.60 6.68
C SER A 734 -27.26 -5.65 6.22
N THR A 735 -26.92 -4.68 7.07
CA THR A 735 -25.95 -3.63 6.77
C THR A 735 -24.97 -3.47 7.92
N LYS A 736 -23.67 -3.35 7.60
CA LYS A 736 -22.58 -3.05 8.54
C LYS A 736 -21.81 -1.87 7.98
N LEU A 737 -21.86 -0.74 8.67
CA LEU A 737 -21.48 0.56 8.12
C LEU A 737 -20.69 1.34 9.15
N LYS A 738 -19.87 2.27 8.67
CA LYS A 738 -19.14 3.21 9.52
C LYS A 738 -19.47 4.63 9.08
N LEU A 739 -20.30 5.31 9.86
CA LEU A 739 -20.85 6.63 9.53
C LEU A 739 -20.13 7.68 10.36
N LEU A 740 -19.41 8.59 9.73
CA LEU A 740 -18.64 9.63 10.43
C LEU A 740 -17.63 9.05 11.46
N GLY A 741 -17.19 7.80 11.27
CA GLY A 741 -16.32 7.10 12.22
C GLY A 741 -17.06 6.30 13.30
N VAL A 742 -18.39 6.26 13.30
CA VAL A 742 -19.25 5.48 14.20
C VAL A 742 -19.67 4.17 13.54
N ASP A 743 -19.41 3.03 14.18
CA ASP A 743 -19.83 1.73 13.67
C ASP A 743 -21.33 1.49 13.95
N VAL A 744 -22.06 1.08 12.90
CA VAL A 744 -23.51 0.80 12.95
C VAL A 744 -23.79 -0.51 12.22
N GLY A 745 -24.63 -1.36 12.80
CA GLY A 745 -25.00 -2.66 12.27
C GLY A 745 -26.51 -2.90 12.38
N SER A 746 -27.12 -3.42 11.33
CA SER A 746 -28.53 -3.84 11.31
C SER A 746 -28.64 -5.19 10.59
N ILE A 747 -29.39 -6.13 11.16
CA ILE A 747 -29.54 -7.50 10.65
C ILE A 747 -31.02 -7.85 10.63
N GLY A 748 -31.49 -8.42 9.52
CA GLY A 748 -32.83 -9.02 9.39
C GLY A 748 -33.98 -8.14 9.91
N ASP A 749 -34.86 -8.72 10.73
CA ASP A 749 -35.96 -8.01 11.39
C ASP A 749 -35.48 -7.18 12.60
N ALA A 750 -34.71 -6.14 12.31
CA ALA A 750 -34.15 -5.20 13.29
C ALA A 750 -35.21 -4.52 14.18
N HIS A 751 -36.46 -4.44 13.72
CA HIS A 751 -37.55 -3.77 14.45
C HIS A 751 -38.43 -4.73 15.27
N GLY A 752 -38.34 -6.04 15.03
CA GLY A 752 -39.23 -7.03 15.65
C GLY A 752 -40.66 -6.97 15.10
N LYS A 753 -40.80 -6.80 13.77
CA LYS A 753 -42.09 -6.85 13.06
C LYS A 753 -42.70 -8.25 13.05
N THR A 754 -41.90 -9.31 13.16
CA THR A 754 -42.40 -10.69 13.22
C THR A 754 -43.29 -10.87 14.45
N PRO A 755 -44.56 -11.27 14.28
CA PRO A 755 -45.49 -11.48 15.40
C PRO A 755 -44.95 -12.52 16.39
N GLY A 756 -45.06 -12.23 17.69
CA GLY A 756 -44.59 -13.13 18.75
C GLY A 756 -43.08 -13.12 19.00
N SER A 757 -42.30 -12.31 18.26
CA SER A 757 -40.87 -12.16 18.49
C SER A 757 -40.54 -11.57 19.86
N ILE A 758 -39.37 -11.94 20.40
CA ILE A 758 -38.87 -11.51 21.70
C ILE A 758 -37.60 -10.70 21.47
N SER A 759 -37.42 -9.58 22.18
CA SER A 759 -36.23 -8.74 22.04
C SER A 759 -35.41 -8.66 23.31
N TYR A 760 -34.09 -8.76 23.17
CA TYR A 760 -33.10 -8.51 24.22
C TYR A 760 -32.27 -7.28 23.84
N ARG A 761 -31.99 -6.42 24.82
CA ARG A 761 -31.27 -5.15 24.63
C ARG A 761 -30.15 -5.00 25.66
N TYR A 762 -29.03 -4.42 25.23
CA TYR A 762 -27.90 -4.01 26.04
C TYR A 762 -27.49 -2.60 25.64
N LEU A 763 -27.39 -1.69 26.60
CA LEU A 763 -26.97 -0.31 26.40
C LEU A 763 -25.91 0.03 27.46
N ASP A 764 -24.77 0.51 26.99
CA ASP A 764 -23.67 1.00 27.82
C ASP A 764 -23.40 2.46 27.44
N GLU A 765 -23.71 3.39 28.35
CA GLU A 765 -23.52 4.82 28.11
C GLU A 765 -22.05 5.26 28.27
N ASP A 766 -21.24 4.51 29.02
CA ASP A 766 -19.82 4.83 29.27
C ASP A 766 -18.96 4.39 28.08
N GLU A 767 -19.10 3.13 27.68
CA GLU A 767 -18.47 2.59 26.46
C GLU A 767 -19.15 3.11 25.18
N GLN A 768 -20.30 3.77 25.32
CA GLN A 768 -21.14 4.25 24.22
C GLN A 768 -21.47 3.13 23.20
N THR A 769 -21.97 1.99 23.68
CA THR A 769 -22.35 0.83 22.86
C THR A 769 -23.80 0.43 23.07
N TYR A 770 -24.46 0.01 21.99
CA TYR A 770 -25.83 -0.50 22.02
C TYR A 770 -25.95 -1.78 21.20
N TYR A 771 -26.59 -2.79 21.77
CA TYR A 771 -26.94 -4.02 21.10
C TYR A 771 -28.41 -4.36 21.33
N ARG A 772 -29.07 -4.82 20.28
CA ARG A 772 -30.39 -5.44 20.35
C ARG A 772 -30.40 -6.69 19.49
N ILE A 773 -30.95 -7.76 20.00
CA ILE A 773 -31.30 -8.95 19.20
C ILE A 773 -32.80 -9.21 19.29
N ILE A 774 -33.35 -9.73 18.21
CA ILE A 774 -34.73 -10.13 18.04
C ILE A 774 -34.73 -11.61 17.74
N VAL A 775 -35.43 -12.39 18.55
CA VAL A 775 -35.48 -13.85 18.45
C VAL A 775 -36.92 -14.32 18.24
N SER A 776 -37.08 -15.52 17.68
CA SER A 776 -38.38 -16.16 17.48
C SER A 776 -39.12 -16.41 18.80
N GLU A 777 -40.44 -16.60 18.73
CA GLU A 777 -41.30 -16.86 19.92
C GLU A 777 -40.80 -18.06 20.75
N ASP A 778 -40.31 -19.10 20.08
CA ASP A 778 -39.73 -20.30 20.70
C ASP A 778 -38.27 -20.12 21.18
N LYS A 779 -37.69 -18.93 20.99
CA LYS A 779 -36.31 -18.55 21.32
C LYS A 779 -35.21 -19.33 20.59
N LYS A 780 -35.56 -20.06 19.54
CA LYS A 780 -34.60 -20.92 18.81
C LYS A 780 -33.89 -20.22 17.68
N LYS A 781 -34.46 -19.18 17.06
CA LYS A 781 -33.89 -18.54 15.86
C LYS A 781 -33.67 -17.05 16.09
N LEU A 782 -32.57 -16.53 15.57
CA LEU A 782 -32.34 -15.09 15.49
C LEU A 782 -33.08 -14.55 14.26
N LEU A 783 -33.96 -13.57 14.48
CA LEU A 783 -34.74 -12.93 13.43
C LEU A 783 -34.10 -11.62 12.98
N GLY A 784 -33.42 -10.91 13.89
CA GLY A 784 -32.73 -9.67 13.56
C GLY A 784 -31.86 -9.15 14.69
N ALA A 785 -31.05 -8.13 14.40
CA ALA A 785 -30.21 -7.45 15.38
C ALA A 785 -29.94 -5.99 15.02
N VAL A 786 -29.62 -5.17 16.02
CA VAL A 786 -29.16 -3.78 15.89
C VAL A 786 -27.92 -3.61 16.74
N LEU A 787 -26.89 -2.96 16.20
CA LEU A 787 -25.62 -2.70 16.85
C LEU A 787 -25.21 -1.25 16.57
N VAL A 788 -24.81 -0.49 17.60
CA VAL A 788 -24.30 0.88 17.45
C VAL A 788 -23.10 1.06 18.39
N GLY A 789 -21.99 1.59 17.87
CA GLY A 789 -20.76 1.83 18.62
C GLY A 789 -19.71 0.73 18.44
N ASP A 790 -19.95 -0.48 18.98
CA ASP A 790 -19.09 -1.65 18.76
C ASP A 790 -19.82 -2.65 17.85
N ASN A 791 -19.18 -3.09 16.78
CA ASN A 791 -19.72 -4.05 15.82
C ASN A 791 -19.01 -5.42 15.87
N SER A 792 -18.20 -5.69 16.91
CA SER A 792 -17.44 -6.94 17.10
C SER A 792 -18.30 -8.21 16.98
N LYS A 793 -19.57 -8.13 17.38
CA LYS A 793 -20.53 -9.24 17.39
C LYS A 793 -21.35 -9.39 16.10
N TYR A 794 -21.23 -8.43 15.17
CA TYR A 794 -22.06 -8.37 13.97
C TYR A 794 -21.96 -9.66 13.15
N ASP A 795 -20.74 -10.10 12.84
CA ASP A 795 -20.51 -11.21 11.91
C ASP A 795 -21.06 -12.53 12.50
N THR A 796 -20.92 -12.74 13.81
CA THR A 796 -21.50 -13.90 14.50
C THR A 796 -23.03 -13.87 14.46
N LEU A 797 -23.64 -12.73 14.79
CA LEU A 797 -25.10 -12.58 14.76
C LEU A 797 -25.65 -12.72 13.33
N LEU A 798 -24.94 -12.23 12.33
CA LEU A 798 -25.33 -12.38 10.93
C LEU A 798 -25.43 -13.85 10.54
N GLN A 799 -24.45 -14.68 10.94
CA GLN A 799 -24.47 -16.12 10.65
C GLN A 799 -25.64 -16.84 11.34
N TYR A 800 -26.01 -16.45 12.57
CA TYR A 800 -27.18 -17.00 13.25
C TYR A 800 -28.48 -16.68 12.50
N ALA A 801 -28.61 -15.45 11.99
CA ALA A 801 -29.80 -15.01 11.25
C ALA A 801 -29.88 -15.65 9.85
N LEU A 802 -28.81 -15.57 9.06
CA LEU A 802 -28.79 -16.03 7.67
C LEU A 802 -28.97 -17.54 7.54
N ASN A 803 -28.27 -18.32 8.38
CA ASN A 803 -28.30 -19.78 8.27
C ASN A 803 -29.36 -20.42 9.17
N GLY A 804 -30.19 -19.60 9.83
CA GLY A 804 -31.22 -20.07 10.75
C GLY A 804 -30.64 -21.01 11.81
N ILE A 805 -29.53 -20.65 12.45
CA ILE A 805 -28.84 -21.52 13.42
C ILE A 805 -29.61 -21.51 14.74
N ASP A 806 -29.70 -22.67 15.40
CA ASP A 806 -30.33 -22.76 16.72
C ASP A 806 -29.56 -21.92 17.75
N LEU A 807 -30.27 -21.00 18.41
CA LEU A 807 -29.74 -20.13 19.43
C LEU A 807 -29.40 -20.90 20.71
N PRO A 808 -28.42 -20.41 21.49
CA PRO A 808 -28.16 -20.93 22.83
C PRO A 808 -29.39 -20.82 23.73
N GLU A 809 -29.45 -21.65 24.78
CA GLU A 809 -30.55 -21.64 25.77
C GLU A 809 -30.80 -20.25 26.39
N LYS A 810 -29.75 -19.42 26.45
CA LYS A 810 -29.80 -18.01 26.89
C LYS A 810 -29.33 -17.08 25.75
N PRO A 811 -30.22 -16.67 24.82
CA PRO A 811 -29.84 -15.85 23.68
C PRO A 811 -29.21 -14.51 24.05
N GLN A 812 -29.59 -13.93 25.19
CA GLN A 812 -29.02 -12.67 25.68
C GLN A 812 -27.50 -12.73 25.90
N GLY A 813 -26.93 -13.93 26.12
CA GLY A 813 -25.48 -14.10 26.25
C GLY A 813 -24.71 -13.72 24.98
N LEU A 814 -25.38 -13.65 23.82
CA LEU A 814 -24.77 -13.24 22.55
C LEU A 814 -24.49 -11.74 22.47
N ILE A 815 -25.17 -10.91 23.29
CA ILE A 815 -25.03 -9.45 23.28
C ILE A 815 -24.48 -8.87 24.57
N LEU A 816 -24.50 -9.64 25.67
CA LEU A 816 -23.97 -9.19 26.95
C LEU A 816 -22.43 -9.25 26.94
N PRO A 817 -21.77 -8.29 27.61
CA PRO A 817 -20.34 -8.42 27.88
C PRO A 817 -20.11 -9.65 28.77
N SER A 818 -19.03 -10.39 28.49
CA SER A 818 -18.63 -11.55 29.29
C SER A 818 -18.35 -11.13 30.74
N MET A 819 -19.28 -11.44 31.66
CA MET A 819 -19.14 -11.03 33.06
C MET A 819 -18.11 -11.88 33.84
N ASP A 820 -17.72 -13.05 33.33
CA ASP A 820 -16.85 -14.00 34.06
C ASP A 820 -15.76 -14.67 33.19
N GLY A 821 -15.34 -14.05 32.08
CA GLY A 821 -14.28 -14.63 31.21
C GLY A 821 -14.68 -15.90 30.44
N SER A 822 -15.93 -16.36 30.54
CA SER A 822 -16.50 -17.32 29.59
C SER A 822 -16.82 -16.60 28.28
N ALA A 823 -16.16 -17.02 27.21
CA ALA A 823 -16.44 -16.54 25.86
C ALA A 823 -17.89 -16.89 25.50
N ALA A 824 -18.58 -15.98 24.79
CA ALA A 824 -19.82 -16.34 24.11
C ALA A 824 -19.55 -17.53 23.17
N PRO A 825 -20.49 -18.48 23.00
CA PRO A 825 -20.28 -19.64 22.12
C PRO A 825 -19.93 -19.16 20.71
N ALA A 826 -18.70 -19.38 20.28
CA ALA A 826 -18.28 -19.08 18.92
C ALA A 826 -18.84 -20.15 17.97
N LEU A 827 -19.36 -19.71 16.83
CA LEU A 827 -19.94 -20.58 15.82
C LEU A 827 -18.80 -21.34 15.10
N GLY A 828 -18.73 -22.66 15.25
CA GLY A 828 -17.71 -23.48 14.59
C GLY A 828 -17.95 -23.63 13.08
N PRO A 829 -16.90 -23.77 12.24
CA PRO A 829 -17.01 -23.89 10.78
C PRO A 829 -17.81 -25.13 10.32
N ASP A 830 -17.93 -26.14 11.18
CA ASP A 830 -18.76 -27.34 10.97
C ASP A 830 -20.26 -27.08 10.97
N ALA A 831 -20.71 -26.02 11.67
CA ALA A 831 -22.13 -25.69 11.78
C ALA A 831 -22.66 -24.89 10.57
N LEU A 832 -21.77 -24.50 9.64
CA LEU A 832 -22.13 -23.72 8.45
C LEU A 832 -22.56 -24.63 7.29
N PRO A 833 -23.74 -24.41 6.67
CA PRO A 833 -24.16 -25.10 5.45
C PRO A 833 -23.36 -24.64 4.22
N ASP A 834 -23.43 -25.39 3.11
CA ASP A 834 -22.71 -25.05 1.86
C ASP A 834 -23.18 -23.72 1.25
N GLU A 835 -24.44 -23.34 1.46
CA GLU A 835 -24.99 -22.07 1.00
C GLU A 835 -24.52 -20.86 1.84
N ALA A 836 -23.83 -21.10 2.98
CA ALA A 836 -23.39 -20.03 3.87
C ALA A 836 -22.41 -19.08 3.18
N THR A 837 -22.72 -17.79 3.17
CA THR A 837 -21.82 -16.77 2.61
C THR A 837 -20.66 -16.51 3.57
N ILE A 838 -19.43 -16.73 3.08
CA ILE A 838 -18.18 -16.52 3.82
C ILE A 838 -17.56 -15.16 3.47
N CYS A 839 -17.61 -14.75 2.19
CA CYS A 839 -17.15 -13.43 1.75
C CYS A 839 -18.34 -12.63 1.20
N SER A 840 -18.86 -11.66 1.96
CA SER A 840 -19.98 -10.82 1.51
C SER A 840 -19.59 -9.84 0.40
N CYS A 841 -18.36 -9.28 0.46
CA CYS A 841 -17.88 -8.30 -0.52
C CYS A 841 -17.75 -8.88 -1.95
N LEU A 842 -17.50 -10.18 -2.08
CA LEU A 842 -17.32 -10.87 -3.36
C LEU A 842 -18.30 -12.05 -3.55
N ASN A 843 -19.30 -12.15 -2.66
CA ASN A 843 -20.35 -13.17 -2.62
C ASN A 843 -19.83 -14.62 -2.73
N VAL A 844 -18.80 -14.98 -1.97
CA VAL A 844 -18.22 -16.34 -1.95
C VAL A 844 -18.86 -17.17 -0.84
N THR A 845 -19.45 -18.30 -1.20
CA THR A 845 -20.07 -19.26 -0.26
C THR A 845 -19.10 -20.34 0.21
N LYS A 846 -19.46 -21.03 1.30
CA LYS A 846 -18.75 -22.23 1.78
C LYS A 846 -18.71 -23.31 0.70
N GLY A 847 -19.80 -23.51 -0.03
CA GLY A 847 -19.91 -24.45 -1.14
C GLY A 847 -18.93 -24.14 -2.27
N GLN A 848 -18.75 -22.86 -2.63
CA GLN A 848 -17.74 -22.47 -3.63
C GLN A 848 -16.30 -22.70 -3.14
N ILE A 849 -16.04 -22.49 -1.85
CA ILE A 849 -14.76 -22.84 -1.22
C ILE A 849 -14.55 -24.36 -1.29
N CYS A 850 -15.55 -25.16 -0.93
CA CYS A 850 -15.56 -26.61 -1.06
C CYS A 850 -15.30 -27.05 -2.51
N CYS A 851 -15.98 -26.47 -3.50
CA CYS A 851 -15.77 -26.76 -4.92
C CYS A 851 -14.33 -26.43 -5.35
N SER A 852 -13.79 -25.29 -4.93
CA SER A 852 -12.39 -24.93 -5.26
C SER A 852 -11.39 -25.94 -4.68
N ILE A 853 -11.68 -26.50 -3.50
CA ILE A 853 -10.91 -27.57 -2.88
C ILE A 853 -11.05 -28.87 -3.69
N ASP A 854 -12.27 -29.21 -4.10
CA ASP A 854 -12.58 -30.39 -4.93
C ASP A 854 -11.93 -30.30 -6.33
N GLU A 855 -11.73 -29.08 -6.85
CA GLU A 855 -11.03 -28.78 -8.11
C GLU A 855 -9.49 -28.73 -7.98
N GLY A 856 -8.96 -28.86 -6.76
CA GLY A 856 -7.52 -29.03 -6.51
C GLY A 856 -6.86 -27.95 -5.65
N ALA A 857 -7.61 -27.01 -5.06
CA ALA A 857 -7.05 -26.07 -4.09
C ALA A 857 -6.67 -26.79 -2.79
N THR A 858 -5.41 -26.64 -2.36
CA THR A 858 -4.88 -27.35 -1.17
C THR A 858 -4.47 -26.42 -0.04
N SER A 859 -4.58 -25.11 -0.25
CA SER A 859 -4.23 -24.09 0.74
C SER A 859 -5.20 -22.91 0.72
N VAL A 860 -5.19 -22.11 1.79
CA VAL A 860 -5.96 -20.86 1.84
C VAL A 860 -5.53 -19.89 0.74
N ALA A 861 -4.25 -19.90 0.33
CA ALA A 861 -3.78 -19.07 -0.77
C ALA A 861 -4.42 -19.49 -2.11
N ASP A 862 -4.46 -20.79 -2.40
CA ASP A 862 -5.08 -21.33 -3.61
C ASP A 862 -6.58 -20.99 -3.67
N VAL A 863 -7.28 -21.14 -2.54
CA VAL A 863 -8.71 -20.79 -2.43
C VAL A 863 -8.92 -19.29 -2.64
N LYS A 864 -8.03 -18.43 -2.13
CA LYS A 864 -8.09 -16.98 -2.38
C LYS A 864 -7.87 -16.65 -3.85
N ASP A 865 -6.93 -17.31 -4.52
CA ASP A 865 -6.62 -17.05 -5.93
C ASP A 865 -7.76 -17.49 -6.85
N ALA A 866 -8.39 -18.64 -6.53
CA ALA A 866 -9.50 -19.22 -7.28
C ALA A 866 -10.84 -18.51 -7.03
N THR A 867 -11.17 -18.21 -5.78
CA THR A 867 -12.50 -17.65 -5.42
C THR A 867 -12.50 -16.13 -5.23
N LYS A 868 -11.32 -15.51 -5.19
CA LYS A 868 -11.10 -14.10 -4.78
C LYS A 868 -11.54 -13.79 -3.34
N ALA A 869 -11.98 -14.76 -2.53
CA ALA A 869 -12.37 -14.49 -1.16
C ALA A 869 -11.25 -13.77 -0.38
N ALA A 870 -11.62 -12.78 0.44
CA ALA A 870 -10.71 -11.95 1.23
C ALA A 870 -9.70 -11.07 0.45
N SER A 871 -9.83 -10.91 -0.88
CA SER A 871 -8.98 -9.99 -1.67
C SER A 871 -9.53 -8.56 -1.79
N GLY A 872 -10.83 -8.35 -1.58
CA GLY A 872 -11.46 -7.02 -1.59
C GLY A 872 -11.31 -6.29 -0.26
N CYS A 873 -12.33 -6.38 0.60
CA CYS A 873 -12.36 -5.69 1.90
C CYS A 873 -11.57 -6.41 3.03
N GLY A 874 -11.07 -7.63 2.79
CA GLY A 874 -10.28 -8.42 3.75
C GLY A 874 -11.00 -8.97 5.00
N GLY A 875 -12.23 -8.52 5.27
CA GLY A 875 -12.96 -8.82 6.53
C GLY A 875 -13.22 -10.30 6.82
N CYS A 876 -13.34 -11.14 5.79
CA CYS A 876 -13.62 -12.58 5.95
C CYS A 876 -12.38 -13.47 6.10
N ALA A 877 -11.15 -12.91 6.10
CA ALA A 877 -9.91 -13.70 6.03
C ALA A 877 -9.76 -14.76 7.14
N ALA A 878 -10.19 -14.44 8.36
CA ALA A 878 -10.13 -15.37 9.49
C ALA A 878 -11.15 -16.51 9.38
N MET A 879 -12.37 -16.20 8.95
CA MET A 879 -13.44 -17.18 8.76
C MET A 879 -13.14 -18.09 7.56
N LEU A 880 -12.61 -17.52 6.47
CA LEU A 880 -12.14 -18.26 5.30
C LEU A 880 -11.10 -19.31 5.68
N LYS A 881 -10.07 -18.94 6.45
CA LYS A 881 -9.06 -19.88 6.94
C LYS A 881 -9.69 -21.03 7.73
N SER A 882 -10.58 -20.70 8.67
CA SER A 882 -11.27 -21.69 9.51
C SER A 882 -12.09 -22.70 8.70
N VAL A 883 -12.79 -22.24 7.66
CA VAL A 883 -13.57 -23.10 6.76
C VAL A 883 -12.67 -23.98 5.90
N VAL A 884 -11.62 -23.42 5.30
CA VAL A 884 -10.67 -24.17 4.45
C VAL A 884 -9.96 -25.26 5.25
N ASP A 885 -9.46 -24.94 6.44
CA ASP A 885 -8.76 -25.90 7.30
C ASP A 885 -9.70 -27.06 7.72
N ASN A 886 -10.97 -26.77 8.03
CA ASN A 886 -11.96 -27.78 8.40
C ASN A 886 -12.38 -28.68 7.21
N GLU A 887 -12.64 -28.09 6.05
CA GLU A 887 -13.14 -28.81 4.87
C GLU A 887 -12.07 -29.66 4.17
N LEU A 888 -10.80 -29.23 4.22
CA LEU A 888 -9.65 -30.08 3.84
C LEU A 888 -9.56 -31.30 4.76
N SER A 889 -9.66 -31.10 6.08
CA SER A 889 -9.61 -32.20 7.07
C SER A 889 -10.69 -33.26 6.83
N LYS A 890 -11.93 -32.85 6.50
CA LYS A 890 -13.05 -33.78 6.22
C LYS A 890 -12.85 -34.64 4.99
N ARG A 891 -12.17 -34.13 3.96
CA ARG A 891 -11.94 -34.83 2.70
C ARG A 891 -10.85 -35.89 2.81
N GLY A 892 -10.31 -36.12 4.01
CA GLY A 892 -9.18 -37.01 4.21
C GLY A 892 -7.92 -36.50 3.52
N VAL A 893 -7.93 -35.25 3.03
CA VAL A 893 -6.71 -34.49 2.79
C VAL A 893 -6.19 -34.23 4.18
N GLU A 894 -5.13 -34.96 4.54
CA GLU A 894 -4.39 -34.66 5.76
C GLU A 894 -4.08 -33.18 5.67
N VAL A 895 -4.76 -32.35 6.49
CA VAL A 895 -4.39 -30.95 6.62
C VAL A 895 -2.97 -31.04 7.09
N ASN A 896 -2.08 -30.71 6.19
CA ASN A 896 -0.68 -30.89 6.41
C ASN A 896 -0.35 -30.01 7.63
N THR A 897 -0.21 -30.68 8.79
CA THR A 897 0.21 -30.07 10.05
C THR A 897 1.73 -30.07 10.15
N ASP A 898 2.41 -30.53 9.08
CA ASP A 898 3.84 -30.45 8.93
C ASP A 898 4.24 -28.99 9.11
N LEU A 899 5.28 -28.80 9.90
CA LEU A 899 5.87 -27.48 10.06
C LEU A 899 6.30 -26.89 8.70
N CYS A 900 6.77 -27.75 7.79
CA CYS A 900 7.07 -27.46 6.38
C CYS A 900 7.43 -28.77 5.66
N GLU A 901 7.74 -28.71 4.37
CA GLU A 901 8.21 -29.85 3.55
C GLU A 901 9.39 -30.67 4.14
N HIS A 902 10.17 -30.07 5.05
CA HIS A 902 11.33 -30.70 5.67
C HIS A 902 10.98 -31.57 6.89
N PHE A 903 9.89 -31.28 7.61
CA PHE A 903 9.52 -31.94 8.87
C PHE A 903 8.01 -32.19 8.91
N ALA A 904 7.63 -33.47 8.82
CA ALA A 904 6.24 -33.91 8.86
C ALA A 904 5.65 -33.97 10.28
N TYR A 905 5.90 -32.91 11.05
CA TYR A 905 5.56 -32.80 12.46
C TYR A 905 5.14 -31.37 12.76
N THR A 906 4.21 -31.20 13.69
CA THR A 906 3.89 -29.92 14.30
C THR A 906 5.05 -29.39 15.15
N ARG A 907 5.00 -28.10 15.50
CA ARG A 907 5.97 -27.51 16.43
C ARG A 907 5.96 -28.22 17.80
N GLU A 908 4.78 -28.56 18.31
CA GLU A 908 4.60 -29.26 19.59
C GLU A 908 5.25 -30.64 19.55
N GLU A 909 5.00 -31.43 18.49
CA GLU A 909 5.63 -32.75 18.32
C GLU A 909 7.16 -32.65 18.22
N LEU A 910 7.69 -31.66 17.50
CA LEU A 910 9.14 -31.42 17.45
C LEU A 910 9.73 -31.04 18.81
N TYR A 911 9.00 -30.27 19.63
CA TYR A 911 9.39 -29.98 21.01
C TYR A 911 9.53 -31.28 21.82
N HIS A 912 8.53 -32.16 21.72
CA HIS A 912 8.56 -33.45 22.40
C HIS A 912 9.71 -34.34 21.92
N ILE A 913 9.93 -34.45 20.61
CA ILE A 913 11.01 -35.24 20.02
C ILE A 913 12.37 -34.76 20.54
N ILE A 914 12.63 -33.45 20.48
CA ILE A 914 13.89 -32.85 20.95
C ILE A 914 14.14 -33.16 22.42
N ARG A 915 13.11 -33.05 23.27
CA ARG A 915 13.22 -33.31 24.71
C ARG A 915 13.44 -34.77 25.03
N VAL A 916 12.64 -35.67 24.43
CA VAL A 916 12.67 -37.11 24.74
C VAL A 916 13.96 -37.75 24.27
N GLU A 917 14.44 -37.39 23.07
CA GLU A 917 15.67 -37.94 22.51
C GLU A 917 16.93 -37.18 22.94
N GLY A 918 16.78 -36.03 23.61
CA GLY A 918 17.91 -35.22 24.06
C GLY A 918 18.68 -34.56 22.91
N ILE A 919 18.00 -34.24 21.79
CA ILE A 919 18.62 -33.67 20.59
C ILE A 919 19.07 -32.25 20.88
N ARG A 920 20.34 -31.93 20.57
CA ARG A 920 20.93 -30.60 20.83
C ARG A 920 21.29 -29.79 19.60
N SER A 921 21.18 -30.39 18.41
CA SER A 921 21.55 -29.70 17.15
C SER A 921 20.51 -29.91 16.07
N PHE A 922 20.39 -28.92 15.18
CA PHE A 922 19.49 -29.03 14.02
C PHE A 922 19.93 -30.10 13.03
N SER A 923 21.24 -30.33 12.86
CA SER A 923 21.76 -31.39 12.01
C SER A 923 21.29 -32.77 12.47
N GLU A 924 21.36 -33.03 13.79
CA GLU A 924 20.85 -34.28 14.36
C GLU A 924 19.33 -34.41 14.23
N LEU A 925 18.59 -33.31 14.44
CA LEU A 925 17.13 -33.29 14.26
C LEU A 925 16.74 -33.59 12.81
N LEU A 926 17.42 -32.96 11.85
CA LEU A 926 17.17 -33.11 10.43
C LEU A 926 17.58 -34.50 9.92
N GLU A 927 18.67 -35.07 10.42
CA GLU A 927 19.12 -36.42 10.05
C GLU A 927 18.15 -37.49 10.54
N LYS A 928 17.63 -37.36 11.77
CA LYS A 928 16.75 -38.37 12.38
C LYS A 928 15.29 -38.24 11.95
N HIS A 929 14.79 -37.00 11.89
CA HIS A 929 13.34 -36.71 11.81
C HIS A 929 12.96 -35.77 10.66
N GLY A 930 13.90 -35.40 9.80
CA GLY A 930 13.65 -34.50 8.68
C GLY A 930 14.29 -34.94 7.36
N LYS A 931 14.26 -34.04 6.38
CA LYS A 931 14.79 -34.24 5.03
C LYS A 931 15.19 -32.91 4.40
N GLY A 932 16.15 -32.89 3.47
CA GLY A 932 16.62 -31.67 2.81
C GLY A 932 17.68 -30.90 3.62
N LEU A 933 17.71 -29.56 3.49
CA LEU A 933 18.67 -28.66 4.16
C LEU A 933 18.02 -27.69 5.18
N GLY A 934 16.71 -27.74 5.32
CA GLY A 934 15.90 -26.84 6.13
C GLY A 934 15.66 -25.48 5.47
N CYS A 935 14.46 -24.93 5.65
CA CYS A 935 14.03 -23.63 5.12
C CYS A 935 13.93 -22.54 6.21
N GLU A 936 13.49 -21.35 5.80
CA GLU A 936 13.20 -20.20 6.65
C GLU A 936 12.09 -20.41 7.69
N ILE A 937 11.33 -21.51 7.60
CA ILE A 937 10.27 -21.86 8.57
C ILE A 937 10.82 -22.75 9.68
N CYS A 938 11.44 -23.88 9.33
CA CYS A 938 11.85 -24.89 10.32
C CYS A 938 13.12 -24.53 11.08
N LYS A 939 14.04 -23.77 10.48
CA LYS A 939 15.28 -23.35 11.15
C LYS A 939 15.00 -22.45 12.36
N PRO A 940 14.25 -21.33 12.26
CA PRO A 940 13.89 -20.52 13.42
C PRO A 940 13.03 -21.24 14.45
N ALA A 941 12.11 -22.11 14.02
CA ALA A 941 11.27 -22.89 14.93
C ALA A 941 12.13 -23.86 15.77
N ALA A 942 13.04 -24.59 15.14
CA ALA A 942 13.97 -25.48 15.84
C ALA A 942 14.93 -24.71 16.74
N GLY A 943 15.46 -23.57 16.29
CA GLY A 943 16.29 -22.67 17.11
C GLY A 943 15.57 -22.20 18.38
N SER A 944 14.29 -21.80 18.25
CA SER A 944 13.44 -21.44 19.39
C SER A 944 13.23 -22.61 20.36
N ILE A 945 12.91 -23.81 19.86
CA ILE A 945 12.70 -25.00 20.69
C ILE A 945 13.98 -25.36 21.45
N LEU A 946 15.12 -25.44 20.75
CA LEU A 946 16.41 -25.77 21.35
C LEU A 946 16.79 -24.77 22.45
N ALA A 947 16.55 -23.48 22.23
CA ALA A 947 16.80 -22.44 23.23
C ALA A 947 15.91 -22.62 24.48
N SER A 948 14.62 -22.92 24.29
CA SER A 948 13.71 -23.19 25.41
C SER A 948 14.03 -24.50 26.16
N CYS A 949 14.59 -25.50 25.47
CA CYS A 949 14.91 -26.80 26.05
C CYS A 949 16.24 -26.78 26.81
N TRP A 950 17.26 -26.14 26.25
CA TRP A 950 18.66 -26.30 26.68
C TRP A 950 19.34 -25.00 27.07
N ASN A 951 18.74 -23.85 26.74
CA ASN A 951 19.24 -22.51 27.05
C ASN A 951 20.72 -22.27 26.68
N GLU A 952 21.18 -22.92 25.60
CA GLU A 952 22.51 -22.70 25.05
C GLU A 952 22.59 -21.33 24.36
N HIS A 953 23.78 -20.71 24.39
CA HIS A 953 23.97 -19.38 23.83
C HIS A 953 23.66 -19.36 22.32
N ILE A 954 22.83 -18.43 21.86
CA ILE A 954 22.32 -18.42 20.48
C ILE A 954 23.41 -18.30 19.39
N GLN A 955 24.60 -17.80 19.77
CA GLN A 955 25.76 -17.70 18.89
C GLN A 955 26.69 -18.93 18.89
N GLU A 956 26.33 -20.00 19.60
CA GLU A 956 27.05 -21.27 19.47
C GLU A 956 26.99 -21.77 18.02
N LYS A 957 28.11 -22.33 17.52
CA LYS A 957 28.27 -22.69 16.11
C LYS A 957 27.09 -23.49 15.50
N PRO A 958 26.49 -24.47 16.21
CA PRO A 958 25.35 -25.23 15.69
C PRO A 958 24.02 -24.47 15.65
N LEU A 959 23.89 -23.36 16.41
CA LEU A 959 22.63 -22.64 16.63
C LEU A 959 22.50 -21.37 15.79
N VAL A 960 23.63 -20.78 15.39
CA VAL A 960 23.67 -19.52 14.62
C VAL A 960 22.84 -19.60 13.36
N SER A 961 23.01 -20.63 12.54
CA SER A 961 22.32 -20.77 11.25
C SER A 961 20.81 -20.99 11.39
N LEU A 962 20.32 -21.11 12.62
CA LEU A 962 18.91 -21.27 12.96
C LEU A 962 18.26 -19.95 13.34
N GLN A 963 19.04 -18.94 13.72
CA GLN A 963 18.53 -17.67 14.20
C GLN A 963 18.08 -16.80 13.03
N ASP A 964 17.06 -15.97 13.26
CA ASP A 964 16.74 -14.88 12.35
C ASP A 964 17.81 -13.77 12.45
N THR A 965 17.72 -12.77 11.57
CA THR A 965 18.70 -11.67 11.53
C THR A 965 18.81 -10.92 12.86
N ASN A 966 17.70 -10.72 13.57
CA ASN A 966 17.68 -9.96 14.81
C ASN A 966 18.32 -10.73 15.96
N ASP A 967 18.05 -12.04 16.05
CA ASP A 967 18.67 -12.91 17.04
C ASP A 967 20.14 -13.18 16.73
N THR A 968 20.50 -13.32 15.46
CA THR A 968 21.91 -13.49 15.02
C THR A 968 22.81 -12.35 15.52
N PHE A 969 22.33 -11.10 15.38
CA PHE A 969 23.07 -9.90 15.75
C PHE A 969 22.66 -9.31 17.11
N MET A 970 21.81 -10.00 17.87
CA MET A 970 21.38 -9.57 19.20
C MET A 970 20.95 -8.09 19.28
N ALA A 971 20.30 -7.61 18.22
CA ALA A 971 19.81 -6.24 18.06
C ALA A 971 18.73 -6.17 16.97
N ASN A 972 17.79 -5.21 17.05
CA ASN A 972 16.76 -5.09 16.01
C ASN A 972 17.29 -4.34 14.80
N MET A 973 17.30 -4.97 13.64
CA MET A 973 17.56 -4.29 12.38
C MET A 973 16.43 -3.31 12.04
N GLN A 974 16.79 -2.10 11.63
CA GLN A 974 15.92 -1.02 11.18
C GLN A 974 15.84 -1.02 9.65
N LYS A 975 14.91 -0.24 9.08
CA LYS A 975 14.66 -0.19 7.63
C LYS A 975 15.90 0.16 6.80
N ASN A 976 16.82 0.94 7.35
CA ASN A 976 18.05 1.39 6.71
C ASN A 976 19.27 0.50 7.04
N GLY A 977 19.08 -0.68 7.63
CA GLY A 977 20.19 -1.57 8.01
C GLY A 977 20.89 -1.25 9.34
N THR A 978 20.57 -0.13 10.01
CA THR A 978 21.03 0.13 11.39
C THR A 978 20.37 -0.80 12.40
N TYR A 979 20.86 -0.77 13.63
CA TYR A 979 20.36 -1.55 14.73
C TYR A 979 19.86 -0.67 15.89
N SER A 980 18.90 -1.19 16.65
CA SER A 980 18.47 -0.59 17.91
C SER A 980 19.00 -1.34 19.13
N ILE A 981 19.38 -0.58 20.16
CA ILE A 981 19.93 -1.04 21.42
C ILE A 981 18.99 -0.62 22.54
N VAL A 982 18.50 -1.60 23.29
CA VAL A 982 17.64 -1.37 24.45
C VAL A 982 18.29 -2.00 25.67
N PRO A 983 19.03 -1.23 26.50
CA PRO A 983 19.51 -1.73 27.77
C PRO A 983 18.35 -2.11 28.69
N ARG A 984 18.53 -3.15 29.49
CA ARG A 984 17.55 -3.59 30.47
C ARG A 984 17.48 -2.58 31.61
N VAL A 985 16.27 -2.12 31.91
CA VAL A 985 15.96 -1.25 33.07
C VAL A 985 14.84 -1.93 33.86
N PRO A 986 15.18 -2.84 34.80
CA PRO A 986 14.20 -3.64 35.51
C PRO A 986 13.12 -2.79 36.18
N GLY A 987 11.84 -3.08 35.87
CA GLY A 987 10.71 -2.34 36.43
C GLY A 987 10.65 -0.85 36.06
N GLY A 988 11.49 -0.38 35.13
CA GLY A 988 11.65 1.03 34.80
C GLY A 988 12.45 1.84 35.84
N GLU A 989 13.09 1.19 36.82
CA GLU A 989 13.88 1.85 37.86
C GLU A 989 15.34 2.07 37.40
N ILE A 990 15.78 3.33 37.36
CA ILE A 990 17.11 3.72 36.90
C ILE A 990 17.74 4.76 37.82
N THR A 991 19.02 4.60 38.14
CA THR A 991 19.78 5.59 38.92
C THR A 991 20.20 6.77 38.04
N PRO A 992 20.44 7.97 38.63
CA PRO A 992 20.95 9.11 37.88
C PRO A 992 22.25 8.82 37.12
N ASP A 993 23.20 8.11 37.74
CA ASP A 993 24.47 7.75 37.12
C ASP A 993 24.27 6.86 35.89
N LYS A 994 23.39 5.86 35.97
CA LYS A 994 23.04 4.99 34.85
C LYS A 994 22.33 5.74 33.73
N LEU A 995 21.44 6.68 34.07
CA LEU A 995 20.77 7.53 33.09
C LEU A 995 21.76 8.46 32.36
N ILE A 996 22.74 9.01 33.08
CA ILE A 996 23.83 9.81 32.50
C ILE A 996 24.65 8.96 31.54
N VAL A 997 24.99 7.72 31.90
CA VAL A 997 25.72 6.81 31.00
C VAL A 997 24.93 6.57 29.70
N ILE A 998 23.63 6.29 29.77
CA ILE A 998 22.81 6.13 28.55
C ILE A 998 22.87 7.40 27.68
N GLY A 999 22.75 8.59 28.29
CA GLY A 999 22.86 9.85 27.57
C GLY A 999 24.26 10.10 26.97
N GLN A 1000 25.32 9.70 27.67
CA GLN A 1000 26.70 9.81 27.19
C GLN A 1000 26.96 8.87 26.01
N VAL A 1001 26.52 7.61 26.11
CA VAL A 1001 26.59 6.63 25.02
C VAL A 1001 25.79 7.12 23.82
N ALA A 1002 24.53 7.52 24.02
CA ALA A 1002 23.69 8.05 22.94
C ALA A 1002 24.34 9.25 22.23
N LYS A 1003 24.93 10.17 23.00
CA LYS A 1003 25.65 11.33 22.45
C LYS A 1003 26.95 10.94 21.74
N LYS A 1004 27.70 9.97 22.28
CA LYS A 1004 28.98 9.52 21.72
C LYS A 1004 28.80 8.86 20.36
N TYR A 1005 27.78 8.01 20.22
CA TYR A 1005 27.47 7.26 19.01
C TYR A 1005 26.36 7.90 18.16
N ASN A 1006 25.95 9.15 18.49
CA ASN A 1006 24.94 9.91 17.76
C ASN A 1006 23.60 9.18 17.54
N LEU A 1007 23.11 8.50 18.58
CA LEU A 1007 21.93 7.63 18.52
C LEU A 1007 20.64 8.41 18.80
N TYR A 1008 19.59 8.15 18.02
CA TYR A 1008 18.24 8.65 18.32
C TYR A 1008 17.70 7.97 19.57
N THR A 1009 17.08 8.75 20.46
CA THR A 1009 16.66 8.28 21.78
C THR A 1009 15.16 8.42 21.98
N LYS A 1010 14.51 7.33 22.38
CA LYS A 1010 13.07 7.33 22.65
C LYS A 1010 12.73 6.59 23.93
N ILE A 1011 11.92 7.22 24.76
CA ILE A 1011 11.31 6.55 25.90
C ILE A 1011 10.18 5.65 25.37
N THR A 1012 10.26 4.37 25.70
CA THR A 1012 9.29 3.37 25.26
C THR A 1012 8.16 3.20 26.27
N GLY A 1013 7.02 2.70 25.80
CA GLY A 1013 5.91 2.31 26.68
C GLY A 1013 6.24 1.18 27.67
N GLY A 1014 7.43 0.55 27.57
CA GLY A 1014 7.95 -0.40 28.54
C GLY A 1014 8.83 0.22 29.63
N GLN A 1015 8.87 1.56 29.74
CA GLN A 1015 9.71 2.30 30.70
C GLN A 1015 11.21 2.10 30.49
N ARG A 1016 11.64 2.05 29.22
CA ARG A 1016 13.05 1.95 28.83
C ARG A 1016 13.42 3.03 27.82
N VAL A 1017 14.72 3.29 27.70
CA VAL A 1017 15.27 4.15 26.64
C VAL A 1017 15.75 3.26 25.51
N ASP A 1018 15.21 3.48 24.32
CA ASP A 1018 15.61 2.81 23.08
C ASP A 1018 16.55 3.73 22.31
N LEU A 1019 17.70 3.17 21.90
CA LEU A 1019 18.78 3.86 21.20
C LEU A 1019 18.82 3.33 19.77
N PHE A 1020 18.52 4.19 18.79
CA PHE A 1020 18.40 3.81 17.39
C PHE A 1020 19.56 4.37 16.57
N GLY A 1021 19.93 3.66 15.52
CA GLY A 1021 20.95 4.10 14.56
C GLY A 1021 22.33 3.51 14.81
N ALA A 1022 22.48 2.56 15.75
CA ALA A 1022 23.76 1.90 16.00
C ALA A 1022 24.12 1.00 14.82
N GLN A 1023 25.38 0.98 14.43
CA GLN A 1023 25.84 0.13 13.34
C GLN A 1023 26.34 -1.21 13.85
N LEU A 1024 26.46 -2.20 12.96
CA LEU A 1024 26.79 -3.57 13.35
C LEU A 1024 28.08 -3.68 14.19
N HIS A 1025 29.15 -3.02 13.75
CA HIS A 1025 30.44 -2.97 14.45
C HIS A 1025 30.45 -2.09 15.71
N GLU A 1026 29.49 -1.17 15.86
CA GLU A 1026 29.35 -0.37 17.07
C GLU A 1026 28.66 -1.14 18.18
N LEU A 1027 27.89 -2.18 17.85
CA LEU A 1027 27.14 -2.95 18.85
C LEU A 1027 28.05 -3.47 19.98
N PRO A 1028 29.20 -4.15 19.73
CA PRO A 1028 30.10 -4.55 20.81
C PRO A 1028 30.66 -3.36 21.60
N LEU A 1029 31.04 -2.26 20.95
CA LEU A 1029 31.62 -1.09 21.62
C LEU A 1029 30.61 -0.40 22.55
N ILE A 1030 29.37 -0.25 22.08
CA ILE A 1030 28.27 0.31 22.86
C ILE A 1030 27.94 -0.62 24.03
N TRP A 1031 27.84 -1.92 23.78
CA TRP A 1031 27.54 -2.90 24.83
C TRP A 1031 28.67 -3.02 25.85
N GLU A 1032 29.94 -2.85 25.47
CA GLU A 1032 31.06 -2.81 26.40
C GLU A 1032 30.89 -1.67 27.41
N GLU A 1033 30.58 -0.45 26.94
CA GLU A 1033 30.32 0.70 27.82
C GLU A 1033 29.10 0.49 28.73
N LEU A 1034 28.01 -0.04 28.17
CA LEU A 1034 26.78 -0.32 28.93
C LEU A 1034 26.99 -1.42 29.98
N VAL A 1035 27.69 -2.51 29.63
CA VAL A 1035 28.00 -3.61 30.57
C VAL A 1035 28.95 -3.14 31.66
N ASN A 1036 29.96 -2.33 31.34
CA ASN A 1036 30.86 -1.72 32.33
C ASN A 1036 30.11 -0.81 33.32
N ALA A 1037 29.03 -0.16 32.89
CA ALA A 1037 28.12 0.60 33.75
C ALA A 1037 27.07 -0.28 34.48
N GLY A 1038 27.11 -1.60 34.28
CA GLY A 1038 26.23 -2.57 34.94
C GLY A 1038 24.84 -2.69 34.30
N PHE A 1039 24.72 -2.47 32.99
CA PHE A 1039 23.52 -2.83 32.22
C PHE A 1039 23.62 -4.27 31.66
N GLU A 1040 22.46 -4.85 31.37
CA GLU A 1040 22.31 -6.12 30.67
C GLU A 1040 21.46 -5.94 29.41
N THR A 1041 21.45 -6.93 28.52
CA THR A 1041 20.57 -6.92 27.35
C THR A 1041 19.09 -6.94 27.71
N GLY A 1042 18.34 -5.99 27.13
CA GLY A 1042 16.89 -5.94 27.22
C GLY A 1042 16.18 -6.99 26.38
N HIS A 1043 16.92 -7.76 25.56
CA HIS A 1043 16.43 -8.75 24.59
C HIS A 1043 15.32 -8.20 23.69
N ALA A 1044 15.41 -6.92 23.35
CA ALA A 1044 14.44 -6.24 22.49
C ALA A 1044 14.46 -6.72 21.03
N TYR A 1045 15.35 -7.64 20.66
CA TYR A 1045 15.44 -8.23 19.33
C TYR A 1045 14.73 -9.57 19.23
N GLY A 1046 14.86 -10.40 20.27
CA GLY A 1046 14.39 -11.76 20.24
C GLY A 1046 12.91 -11.97 20.52
N LYS A 1047 12.41 -13.19 20.25
CA LYS A 1047 11.12 -13.67 20.77
C LYS A 1047 11.30 -14.15 22.21
N SER A 1048 11.33 -13.19 23.13
CA SER A 1048 11.63 -13.39 24.55
C SER A 1048 10.87 -12.42 25.46
N LEU A 1049 11.11 -12.45 26.77
CA LEU A 1049 10.62 -11.42 27.68
C LEU A 1049 11.20 -10.05 27.33
N ARG A 1050 10.32 -9.16 26.85
CA ARG A 1050 10.69 -7.83 26.41
C ARG A 1050 10.74 -6.81 27.53
N THR A 1051 9.82 -6.83 28.48
CA THR A 1051 9.74 -5.81 29.54
C THR A 1051 8.81 -6.24 30.67
N VAL A 1052 9.06 -5.73 31.88
CA VAL A 1052 8.10 -5.75 32.99
C VAL A 1052 7.83 -4.31 33.40
N LYS A 1053 6.69 -3.74 32.97
CA LYS A 1053 6.32 -2.35 33.30
C LYS A 1053 5.79 -2.29 34.72
N SER A 1054 6.19 -1.30 35.51
CA SER A 1054 5.70 -1.11 36.88
C SER A 1054 5.10 0.27 37.07
N CYS A 1055 4.22 0.44 38.06
CA CYS A 1055 3.98 1.77 38.63
C CYS A 1055 4.84 1.96 39.88
N VAL A 1056 4.94 3.19 40.37
CA VAL A 1056 5.79 3.55 41.53
C VAL A 1056 5.37 2.91 42.87
N GLY A 1057 4.26 2.15 42.88
CA GLY A 1057 3.84 1.32 44.01
C GLY A 1057 3.58 2.06 45.31
N SER A 1058 3.53 1.32 46.42
CA SER A 1058 3.41 1.87 47.79
C SER A 1058 4.61 2.72 48.21
N THR A 1059 5.74 2.60 47.50
CA THR A 1059 6.96 3.38 47.73
C THR A 1059 6.76 4.89 47.52
N TRP A 1060 5.91 5.29 46.56
CA TRP A 1060 5.69 6.70 46.24
C TRP A 1060 4.22 7.08 46.01
N CYS A 1061 3.37 6.17 45.53
CA CYS A 1061 1.98 6.48 45.23
C CYS A 1061 1.14 6.42 46.51
N ARG A 1062 0.38 7.48 46.78
CA ARG A 1062 -0.57 7.52 47.93
C ARG A 1062 -1.63 6.41 47.92
N PHE A 1063 -1.85 5.77 46.77
CA PHE A 1063 -2.81 4.69 46.58
C PHE A 1063 -2.13 3.33 46.39
N GLY A 1064 -0.80 3.26 46.47
CA GLY A 1064 -0.08 2.00 46.34
C GLY A 1064 -0.34 1.12 47.55
N VAL A 1065 -0.78 -0.11 47.30
CA VAL A 1065 -1.09 -1.13 48.31
C VAL A 1065 0.15 -1.97 48.61
N ASN A 1066 0.90 -2.36 47.57
CA ASN A 1066 2.11 -3.17 47.71
C ASN A 1066 3.28 -2.63 46.85
N ASP A 1067 4.47 -3.18 47.05
CA ASP A 1067 5.69 -2.81 46.33
C ASP A 1067 5.71 -3.42 44.91
N SER A 1068 5.03 -2.75 43.98
CA SER A 1068 5.01 -3.16 42.58
C SER A 1068 6.36 -2.99 41.87
N VAL A 1069 7.22 -2.08 42.34
CA VAL A 1069 8.54 -1.86 41.74
C VAL A 1069 9.43 -3.04 42.08
N GLY A 1070 9.53 -3.41 43.36
CA GLY A 1070 10.29 -4.58 43.82
C GLY A 1070 9.83 -5.88 43.16
N MET A 1071 8.51 -6.11 43.08
CA MET A 1071 7.96 -7.28 42.40
C MET A 1071 8.28 -7.28 40.88
N ALA A 1072 8.13 -6.14 40.19
CA ALA A 1072 8.49 -6.04 38.78
C ALA A 1072 9.97 -6.33 38.52
N ILE A 1073 10.86 -5.82 39.38
CA ILE A 1073 12.30 -6.09 39.32
C ILE A 1073 12.58 -7.59 39.53
N ASN A 1074 11.91 -8.24 40.49
CA ASN A 1074 12.03 -9.67 40.74
C ASN A 1074 11.65 -10.48 39.48
N LEU A 1075 10.43 -10.25 38.96
CA LEU A 1075 9.95 -10.96 37.77
C LEU A 1075 10.84 -10.70 36.55
N GLU A 1076 11.27 -9.45 36.32
CA GLU A 1076 12.13 -9.13 35.19
C GLU A 1076 13.50 -9.82 35.26
N ASN A 1077 14.07 -9.93 36.46
CA ASN A 1077 15.33 -10.62 36.69
C ASN A 1077 15.21 -12.14 36.67
N ARG A 1078 14.05 -12.69 37.05
CA ARG A 1078 13.80 -14.13 36.96
C ARG A 1078 13.68 -14.57 35.50
N TYR A 1079 12.86 -13.89 34.70
CA TYR A 1079 12.50 -14.36 33.36
C TYR A 1079 13.32 -13.71 32.23
N LYS A 1080 14.39 -12.98 32.55
CA LYS A 1080 15.32 -12.48 31.53
C LYS A 1080 15.95 -13.65 30.76
N GLY A 1081 16.12 -13.47 29.46
CA GLY A 1081 16.63 -14.51 28.56
C GLY A 1081 15.63 -15.60 28.16
N LEU A 1082 14.43 -15.69 28.78
CA LEU A 1082 13.43 -16.70 28.44
C LEU A 1082 12.99 -16.57 26.97
N ARG A 1083 13.35 -17.56 26.15
CA ARG A 1083 12.93 -17.67 24.74
C ARG A 1083 11.58 -18.38 24.63
N ALA A 1084 10.73 -17.85 23.77
CA ALA A 1084 9.35 -18.30 23.62
C ALA A 1084 8.89 -18.26 22.15
N PRO A 1085 7.80 -18.94 21.78
CA PRO A 1085 7.25 -18.93 20.42
C PRO A 1085 7.02 -17.52 19.87
N HIS A 1086 6.68 -16.57 20.75
CA HIS A 1086 6.59 -15.16 20.43
C HIS A 1086 7.09 -14.28 21.60
N LYS A 1087 7.32 -12.98 21.33
CA LYS A 1087 7.68 -11.98 22.36
C LYS A 1087 6.57 -11.82 23.40
N ILE A 1088 6.95 -11.79 24.68
CA ILE A 1088 6.06 -11.64 25.84
C ILE A 1088 6.41 -10.36 26.63
N LYS A 1089 5.41 -9.73 27.25
CA LYS A 1089 5.54 -8.52 28.07
C LYS A 1089 4.74 -8.71 29.34
N PHE A 1090 5.28 -8.26 30.48
CA PHE A 1090 4.57 -8.28 31.76
C PHE A 1090 4.32 -6.86 32.27
N ALA A 1091 3.44 -6.73 33.25
CA ALA A 1091 3.35 -5.52 34.06
C ALA A 1091 2.84 -5.78 35.48
N VAL A 1092 3.31 -4.98 36.42
CA VAL A 1092 2.97 -5.05 37.85
C VAL A 1092 2.42 -3.71 38.32
N SER A 1093 1.17 -3.69 38.76
CA SER A 1093 0.52 -2.52 39.34
C SER A 1093 0.38 -2.65 40.85
N GLY A 1094 0.79 -1.62 41.58
CA GLY A 1094 0.71 -1.58 43.04
C GLY A 1094 -0.70 -1.35 43.59
N CYS A 1095 -1.71 -1.17 42.74
CA CYS A 1095 -3.13 -1.14 43.13
C CYS A 1095 -4.04 -1.31 41.90
N THR A 1096 -5.34 -1.42 42.14
CA THR A 1096 -6.39 -1.61 41.12
C THR A 1096 -6.58 -0.44 40.15
N ARG A 1097 -5.95 0.72 40.39
CA ARG A 1097 -5.87 1.83 39.42
C ARG A 1097 -5.00 1.51 38.21
N GLU A 1098 -4.22 0.44 38.30
CA GLU A 1098 -3.65 -0.23 37.14
C GLU A 1098 -2.71 0.63 36.28
N CYS A 1099 -2.02 1.62 36.86
CA CYS A 1099 -1.18 2.55 36.08
C CYS A 1099 -0.06 1.89 35.25
N ALA A 1100 0.27 0.61 35.50
CA ALA A 1100 1.22 -0.16 34.71
C ALA A 1100 0.60 -0.82 33.46
N GLU A 1101 -0.72 -0.73 33.25
CA GLU A 1101 -1.45 -1.43 32.19
C GLU A 1101 -1.25 -2.96 32.25
N ALA A 1102 -1.26 -3.53 33.47
CA ALA A 1102 -1.15 -4.96 33.75
C ALA A 1102 -2.07 -5.85 32.91
N GLN A 1103 -3.32 -5.46 32.71
CA GLN A 1103 -4.32 -6.27 32.01
C GLN A 1103 -4.09 -6.29 30.50
N CYS A 1104 -3.29 -5.40 29.89
CA CYS A 1104 -3.01 -5.50 28.45
C CYS A 1104 -1.72 -6.28 28.13
N LYS A 1105 -1.11 -6.93 29.12
CA LYS A 1105 0.15 -7.68 29.00
C LYS A 1105 -0.07 -9.19 29.01
N ASP A 1106 0.91 -9.94 28.52
CA ASP A 1106 0.88 -11.41 28.52
C ASP A 1106 0.78 -11.97 29.94
N ILE A 1107 1.43 -11.30 30.91
CA ILE A 1107 1.27 -11.54 32.36
C ILE A 1107 1.04 -10.20 33.07
N GLY A 1108 -0.11 -10.05 33.70
CA GLY A 1108 -0.48 -8.90 34.51
C GLY A 1108 -0.50 -9.26 35.98
N VAL A 1109 0.09 -8.42 36.82
CA VAL A 1109 0.08 -8.59 38.28
C VAL A 1109 -0.48 -7.32 38.92
N ILE A 1110 -1.51 -7.44 39.75
CA ILE A 1110 -2.14 -6.30 40.43
C ILE A 1110 -2.21 -6.56 41.92
N ALA A 1111 -1.68 -5.65 42.73
CA ALA A 1111 -1.70 -5.78 44.19
C ALA A 1111 -3.11 -5.66 44.76
N THR A 1112 -3.41 -6.51 45.74
CA THR A 1112 -4.60 -6.45 46.60
C THR A 1112 -4.19 -6.30 48.07
N GLU A 1113 -5.17 -6.12 48.97
CA GLU A 1113 -4.89 -6.07 50.41
C GLU A 1113 -4.36 -7.40 50.97
N ASN A 1114 -4.63 -8.52 50.28
CA ASN A 1114 -4.29 -9.86 50.73
C ASN A 1114 -3.13 -10.50 49.95
N GLY A 1115 -2.58 -9.84 48.94
CA GLY A 1115 -1.52 -10.40 48.08
C GLY A 1115 -1.54 -9.85 46.67
N TRP A 1116 -1.53 -10.74 45.68
CA TRP A 1116 -1.51 -10.42 44.25
C TRP A 1116 -2.61 -11.10 43.46
N ASN A 1117 -3.26 -10.35 42.57
CA ASN A 1117 -4.06 -10.91 41.49
C ASN A 1117 -3.18 -11.12 40.26
N LEU A 1118 -3.21 -12.34 39.72
CA LEU A 1118 -2.52 -12.74 38.50
C LEU A 1118 -3.50 -12.75 37.34
N TYR A 1119 -3.16 -12.06 36.26
CA TYR A 1119 -3.87 -12.03 34.99
C TYR A 1119 -2.97 -12.60 33.89
N VAL A 1120 -3.54 -13.35 32.94
CA VAL A 1120 -2.75 -14.02 31.88
C VAL A 1120 -3.34 -13.79 30.49
N CYS A 1121 -2.49 -13.91 29.47
CA CYS A 1121 -2.87 -13.95 28.05
C CYS A 1121 -3.47 -12.65 27.47
N GLY A 1122 -3.07 -11.48 27.97
CA GLY A 1122 -3.42 -10.18 27.37
C GLY A 1122 -2.57 -9.84 26.12
N ASN A 1123 -3.03 -8.87 25.34
CA ASN A 1123 -2.35 -8.43 24.11
C ASN A 1123 -2.52 -6.93 23.86
N GLY A 1124 -1.43 -6.16 23.83
CA GLY A 1124 -1.41 -4.77 23.36
C GLY A 1124 -0.96 -4.60 21.91
N GLY A 1125 -1.38 -5.51 21.01
CA GLY A 1125 -0.96 -5.58 19.59
C GLY A 1125 -2.06 -5.17 18.60
N MET A 1126 -1.99 -5.65 17.34
CA MET A 1126 -2.94 -5.33 16.26
C MET A 1126 -4.41 -5.63 16.61
N LYS A 1127 -4.65 -6.65 17.45
CA LYS A 1127 -5.95 -6.97 18.05
C LYS A 1127 -5.81 -6.85 19.57
N PRO A 1128 -6.05 -5.66 20.15
CA PRO A 1128 -5.90 -5.48 21.59
C PRO A 1128 -6.88 -6.38 22.35
N ARG A 1129 -6.43 -6.97 23.46
CA ARG A 1129 -7.20 -7.90 24.30
C ARG A 1129 -6.74 -7.75 25.74
N HIS A 1130 -7.67 -7.67 26.69
CA HIS A 1130 -7.33 -7.76 28.11
C HIS A 1130 -7.00 -9.20 28.52
N ALA A 1131 -6.10 -9.33 29.49
CA ALA A 1131 -5.70 -10.55 30.15
C ALA A 1131 -6.81 -10.99 31.11
N ASP A 1132 -7.03 -12.28 31.22
CA ASP A 1132 -8.09 -12.82 32.08
C ASP A 1132 -7.57 -13.05 33.49
N LEU A 1133 -8.44 -12.84 34.47
CA LEU A 1133 -8.11 -13.10 35.88
C LEU A 1133 -7.88 -14.60 36.09
N PHE A 1134 -6.64 -14.94 36.42
CA PHE A 1134 -6.17 -16.31 36.57
C PHE A 1134 -6.27 -16.80 38.00
N ALA A 1135 -5.75 -16.03 38.95
CA ALA A 1135 -5.82 -16.33 40.37
C ALA A 1135 -5.72 -15.05 41.21
N THR A 1136 -6.22 -15.09 42.43
CA THR A 1136 -6.38 -13.93 43.31
C THR A 1136 -5.71 -14.16 44.66
N ASP A 1137 -5.32 -13.07 45.33
CA ASP A 1137 -4.77 -13.08 46.69
C ASP A 1137 -3.58 -14.04 46.88
N LEU A 1138 -2.70 -14.09 45.87
CA LEU A 1138 -1.50 -14.92 45.88
C LEU A 1138 -0.40 -14.29 46.74
N ASP A 1139 0.32 -15.11 47.50
CA ASP A 1139 1.64 -14.75 48.03
C ASP A 1139 2.71 -14.75 46.92
N ASP A 1140 3.88 -14.16 47.21
CA ASP A 1140 4.97 -14.01 46.25
C ASP A 1140 5.49 -15.34 45.69
N GLU A 1141 5.54 -16.40 46.50
CA GLU A 1141 6.05 -17.72 46.11
C GLU A 1141 5.07 -18.42 45.16
N THR A 1142 3.79 -18.42 45.52
CA THR A 1142 2.72 -19.00 44.71
C THR A 1142 2.52 -18.25 43.40
N LEU A 1143 2.63 -16.91 43.41
CA LEU A 1143 2.58 -16.07 42.21
C LEU A 1143 3.65 -16.50 41.19
N VAL A 1144 4.91 -16.59 41.63
CA VAL A 1144 6.04 -16.98 40.77
C VAL A 1144 5.84 -18.41 40.26
N LYS A 1145 5.40 -19.33 41.11
CA LYS A 1145 5.13 -20.72 40.74
C LYS A 1145 4.10 -20.84 39.61
N TYR A 1146 3.00 -20.09 39.68
CA TYR A 1146 1.97 -20.11 38.63
C TYR A 1146 2.47 -19.47 37.34
N ILE A 1147 3.24 -18.38 37.41
CA ILE A 1147 3.83 -17.76 36.22
C ILE A 1147 4.82 -18.74 35.54
N ASP A 1148 5.68 -19.42 36.30
CA ASP A 1148 6.60 -20.44 35.78
C ASP A 1148 5.86 -21.51 34.98
N ARG A 1149 4.81 -22.09 35.58
CA ARG A 1149 3.99 -23.14 34.97
C ARG A 1149 3.28 -22.66 33.71
N VAL A 1150 2.64 -21.48 33.72
CA VAL A 1150 1.95 -20.90 32.55
C VAL A 1150 2.93 -20.71 31.39
N LEU A 1151 4.09 -20.09 31.66
CA LEU A 1151 5.07 -19.79 30.61
C LEU A 1151 5.66 -21.06 30.00
N MET A 1152 6.03 -22.05 30.82
CA MET A 1152 6.58 -23.31 30.32
C MET A 1152 5.53 -24.13 29.56
N PHE A 1153 4.28 -24.13 30.02
CA PHE A 1153 3.20 -24.80 29.32
C PHE A 1153 2.91 -24.14 27.95
N TYR A 1154 2.89 -22.81 27.89
CA TYR A 1154 2.80 -22.05 26.65
C TYR A 1154 3.96 -22.36 25.68
N ILE A 1155 5.21 -22.33 26.17
CA ILE A 1155 6.40 -22.59 25.35
C ILE A 1155 6.36 -23.98 24.70
N LYS A 1156 5.84 -24.95 25.45
CA LYS A 1156 5.71 -26.36 25.05
C LYS A 1156 4.62 -26.58 23.99
N THR A 1157 3.45 -25.96 24.16
CA THR A 1157 2.24 -26.30 23.41
C THR A 1157 1.85 -25.30 22.33
N ALA A 1158 2.34 -24.07 22.37
CA ALA A 1158 1.97 -23.07 21.37
C ALA A 1158 2.67 -23.28 20.02
N ASP A 1159 1.99 -22.85 18.97
CA ASP A 1159 2.48 -22.92 17.59
C ASP A 1159 3.49 -21.79 17.27
N ARG A 1160 4.15 -21.88 16.12
CA ARG A 1160 5.17 -20.94 15.65
C ARG A 1160 4.61 -19.52 15.57
N LEU A 1161 5.32 -18.56 16.18
CA LEU A 1161 4.96 -17.14 16.22
C LEU A 1161 3.55 -16.86 16.81
N GLN A 1162 2.95 -17.82 17.52
CA GLN A 1162 1.65 -17.66 18.15
C GLN A 1162 1.74 -16.82 19.43
N ARG A 1163 0.84 -15.84 19.60
CA ARG A 1163 0.72 -15.00 20.80
C ARG A 1163 0.03 -15.78 21.92
N THR A 1164 0.35 -15.47 23.19
CA THR A 1164 -0.28 -16.10 24.38
C THR A 1164 -1.81 -16.01 24.36
N SER A 1165 -2.36 -14.87 23.93
CA SER A 1165 -3.81 -14.66 23.78
C SER A 1165 -4.47 -15.66 22.81
N VAL A 1166 -3.89 -15.79 21.61
CA VAL A 1166 -4.40 -16.68 20.55
C VAL A 1166 -4.19 -18.14 20.93
N TRP A 1167 -3.08 -18.44 21.60
CA TRP A 1167 -2.82 -19.77 22.13
C TRP A 1167 -3.89 -20.20 23.14
N MET A 1168 -4.19 -19.35 24.13
CA MET A 1168 -5.20 -19.66 25.14
C MET A 1168 -6.61 -19.80 24.53
N GLU A 1169 -6.95 -19.00 23.52
CA GLU A 1169 -8.22 -19.12 22.78
C GLU A 1169 -8.34 -20.44 22.02
N ASN A 1170 -7.21 -21.01 21.57
CA ASN A 1170 -7.18 -22.29 20.85
C ASN A 1170 -7.06 -23.51 21.78
N LEU A 1171 -6.80 -23.33 23.08
CA LEU A 1171 -6.80 -24.44 24.04
C LEU A 1171 -8.24 -24.95 24.23
N GLU A 1172 -8.42 -26.26 24.15
CA GLU A 1172 -9.70 -26.89 24.44
C GLU A 1172 -10.07 -26.67 25.92
N GLY A 1173 -11.12 -25.89 26.19
CA GLY A 1173 -11.49 -25.44 27.54
C GLY A 1173 -10.83 -24.14 28.00
N GLY A 1174 -10.00 -23.51 27.17
CA GLY A 1174 -9.47 -22.15 27.36
C GLY A 1174 -8.80 -21.91 28.72
N LEU A 1175 -9.23 -20.85 29.41
CA LEU A 1175 -8.70 -20.46 30.71
C LEU A 1175 -8.95 -21.51 31.80
N ASP A 1176 -10.12 -22.17 31.77
CA ASP A 1176 -10.47 -23.17 32.80
C ASP A 1176 -9.56 -24.38 32.70
N TYR A 1177 -9.30 -24.87 31.48
CA TYR A 1177 -8.31 -25.93 31.27
C TYR A 1177 -6.90 -25.50 31.70
N LEU A 1178 -6.51 -24.27 31.39
CA LEU A 1178 -5.22 -23.74 31.84
C LEU A 1178 -5.10 -23.72 33.37
N LYS A 1179 -6.18 -23.36 34.09
CA LYS A 1179 -6.24 -23.41 35.56
C LYS A 1179 -6.11 -24.85 36.06
N GLU A 1180 -6.83 -25.80 35.49
CA GLU A 1180 -6.71 -27.22 35.88
C GLU A 1180 -5.28 -27.75 35.71
N VAL A 1181 -4.60 -27.40 34.62
CA VAL A 1181 -3.22 -27.85 34.36
C VAL A 1181 -2.22 -27.18 35.30
N VAL A 1182 -2.36 -25.88 35.54
CA VAL A 1182 -1.35 -25.07 36.27
C VAL A 1182 -1.59 -25.04 37.77
N ILE A 1183 -2.84 -24.86 38.22
CA ILE A 1183 -3.22 -24.71 39.63
C ILE A 1183 -3.45 -26.08 40.25
N ASP A 1184 -4.33 -26.88 39.64
CA ASP A 1184 -4.71 -28.19 40.17
C ASP A 1184 -3.71 -29.29 39.79
N ASP A 1185 -2.71 -28.97 38.96
CA ASP A 1185 -1.69 -29.89 38.47
C ASP A 1185 -2.30 -31.17 37.88
N LYS A 1186 -3.41 -31.03 37.14
CA LYS A 1186 -4.22 -32.15 36.63
C LYS A 1186 -3.43 -33.15 35.78
N LEU A 1187 -2.36 -32.70 35.13
CA LEU A 1187 -1.48 -33.54 34.30
C LEU A 1187 -0.26 -34.09 35.06
N GLU A 1188 -0.09 -33.73 36.34
CA GLU A 1188 1.05 -34.09 37.19
C GLU A 1188 2.41 -33.68 36.59
N ILE A 1189 2.45 -32.54 35.89
CA ILE A 1189 3.66 -32.02 35.22
C ILE A 1189 4.21 -30.75 35.89
N GLY A 1190 3.57 -30.24 36.93
CA GLY A 1190 3.94 -28.97 37.56
C GLY A 1190 5.38 -28.93 38.05
N GLU A 1191 5.86 -29.99 38.73
CA GLU A 1191 7.26 -30.09 39.15
C GLU A 1191 8.23 -30.11 37.96
N GLU A 1192 7.86 -30.75 36.84
CA GLU A 1192 8.68 -30.79 35.62
C GLU A 1192 8.79 -29.39 34.99
N LEU A 1193 7.66 -28.67 34.88
CA LEU A 1193 7.62 -27.31 34.36
C LEU A 1193 8.45 -26.34 35.23
N GLU A 1194 8.32 -26.45 36.55
CA GLU A 1194 9.11 -25.66 37.51
C GLU A 1194 10.61 -25.98 37.41
N ALA A 1195 10.99 -27.25 37.30
CA ALA A 1195 12.38 -27.66 37.14
C ALA A 1195 12.97 -27.15 35.81
N GLN A 1196 12.18 -27.12 34.73
CA GLN A 1196 12.58 -26.55 33.45
C GLN A 1196 12.82 -25.04 33.55
N MET A 1197 11.89 -24.31 34.16
CA MET A 1197 12.08 -22.88 34.39
C MET A 1197 13.31 -22.63 35.27
N ALA A 1198 13.48 -23.39 36.36
CA ALA A 1198 14.64 -23.28 37.24
C ALA A 1198 15.96 -23.54 36.50
N HIS A 1199 15.98 -24.48 35.54
CA HIS A 1199 17.15 -24.68 34.68
C HIS A 1199 17.46 -23.43 33.85
N ILE A 1200 16.47 -22.84 33.19
CA ILE A 1200 16.65 -21.61 32.38
C ILE A 1200 17.15 -20.46 33.26
N VAL A 1201 16.53 -20.25 34.42
CA VAL A 1201 16.90 -19.18 35.37
C VAL A 1201 18.34 -19.37 35.88
N SER A 1202 18.72 -20.60 36.25
CA SER A 1202 20.05 -20.90 36.82
C SER A 1202 21.18 -20.90 35.79
N THR A 1203 20.86 -21.09 34.50
CA THR A 1203 21.82 -21.08 33.39
C THR A 1203 21.82 -19.78 32.61
N TYR A 1204 21.03 -18.78 33.02
CA TYR A 1204 21.01 -17.49 32.35
C TYR A 1204 22.40 -16.84 32.38
N GLU A 1205 22.85 -16.47 31.19
CA GLU A 1205 24.03 -15.67 30.95
C GLU A 1205 23.63 -14.47 30.08
N CYS A 1206 24.17 -13.29 30.37
CA CYS A 1206 23.89 -12.13 29.52
C CYS A 1206 24.58 -12.32 28.17
N GLU A 1207 23.78 -12.48 27.09
CA GLU A 1207 24.27 -12.81 25.75
C GLU A 1207 25.37 -11.83 25.26
N TRP A 1208 25.18 -10.53 25.52
CA TRP A 1208 26.18 -9.51 25.17
C TRP A 1208 27.44 -9.58 26.03
N LYS A 1209 27.32 -9.83 27.34
CA LYS A 1209 28.50 -10.00 28.20
C LYS A 1209 29.33 -11.22 27.78
N ALA A 1210 28.67 -12.35 27.54
CA ALA A 1210 29.31 -13.58 27.06
C ALA A 1210 29.98 -13.38 25.70
N THR A 1211 29.35 -12.62 24.82
CA THR A 1211 29.89 -12.28 23.49
C THR A 1211 31.13 -11.39 23.60
N LEU A 1212 31.13 -10.40 24.50
CA LEU A 1212 32.27 -9.51 24.72
C LEU A 1212 33.50 -10.24 25.31
N GLU A 1213 33.27 -11.33 26.04
CA GLU A 1213 34.33 -12.15 26.65
C GLU A 1213 34.92 -13.21 25.67
N ASP A 1214 34.38 -13.35 24.47
CA ASP A 1214 34.78 -14.35 23.45
C ASP A 1214 35.17 -13.70 22.11
N GLU A 1215 36.47 -13.69 21.81
CA GLU A 1215 37.02 -13.12 20.57
C GLU A 1215 36.47 -13.77 19.28
N GLU A 1216 36.06 -15.04 19.30
CA GLU A 1216 35.47 -15.70 18.13
C GLU A 1216 34.03 -15.23 17.88
N LYS A 1217 33.25 -14.95 18.95
CA LYS A 1217 31.89 -14.40 18.84
C LYS A 1217 31.91 -12.96 18.33
N LEU A 1218 32.87 -12.15 18.78
CA LEU A 1218 33.06 -10.77 18.34
C LEU A 1218 33.29 -10.62 16.83
N LYS A 1219 33.93 -11.60 16.18
CA LYS A 1219 34.17 -11.58 14.73
C LYS A 1219 32.88 -11.48 13.90
N ARG A 1220 31.73 -11.86 14.47
CA ARG A 1220 30.41 -11.82 13.82
C ARG A 1220 29.82 -10.41 13.71
N PHE A 1221 30.32 -9.47 14.52
CA PHE A 1221 29.84 -8.10 14.56
C PHE A 1221 30.67 -7.16 13.70
N ARG A 1222 31.58 -7.69 12.88
CA ARG A 1222 32.33 -6.90 11.91
C ARG A 1222 31.39 -6.58 10.75
N THR A 1223 31.27 -5.30 10.40
CA THR A 1223 30.53 -4.86 9.21
C THR A 1223 31.05 -5.56 7.94
N PHE A 1224 32.36 -5.84 7.89
CA PHE A 1224 33.01 -6.54 6.78
C PHE A 1224 33.97 -7.60 7.31
N VAL A 1225 34.00 -8.79 6.70
CA VAL A 1225 34.89 -9.89 7.10
C VAL A 1225 36.39 -9.50 7.03
N ASN A 1226 36.73 -8.49 6.23
CA ASN A 1226 38.11 -8.10 5.92
C ASN A 1226 38.61 -6.77 6.53
N THR A 1227 37.81 -6.07 7.34
CA THR A 1227 38.23 -4.79 7.97
C THR A 1227 37.69 -4.67 9.39
N GLU A 1228 38.52 -4.23 10.34
CA GLU A 1228 38.17 -4.24 11.77
C GLU A 1228 37.36 -3.03 12.24
N ASP A 1229 37.43 -1.88 11.57
CA ASP A 1229 36.81 -0.63 12.05
C ASP A 1229 36.31 0.27 10.90
N GLN A 1230 35.24 -0.12 10.21
CA GLN A 1230 34.57 0.80 9.29
C GLN A 1230 33.08 0.89 9.60
N VAL A 1231 32.70 2.11 10.01
CA VAL A 1231 31.34 2.68 9.92
C VAL A 1231 30.78 2.38 8.54
N ASP A 1232 29.46 2.16 8.49
CA ASP A 1232 28.58 1.99 7.36
C ASP A 1232 27.98 3.36 6.91
N PRO A 1233 28.65 4.24 6.11
CA PRO A 1233 28.07 5.26 5.22
C PRO A 1233 26.87 4.97 4.27
N GLN A 1234 26.24 3.78 4.15
CA GLN A 1234 24.90 3.59 3.55
C GLN A 1234 23.82 4.14 4.46
N ILE A 1235 24.11 4.08 5.75
CA ILE A 1235 23.24 4.55 6.79
C ILE A 1235 23.35 6.08 6.75
N VAL A 1236 22.47 6.68 5.96
CA VAL A 1236 22.30 8.12 5.95
C VAL A 1236 21.25 8.48 7.01
N HIS A 1237 21.46 9.63 7.65
CA HIS A 1237 20.62 10.11 8.74
C HIS A 1237 20.25 11.57 8.51
N ILE A 1238 19.00 11.93 8.78
CA ILE A 1238 18.53 13.31 8.83
C ILE A 1238 18.24 13.76 10.27
N LEU A 1239 18.40 15.05 10.52
CA LEU A 1239 17.99 15.67 11.77
C LEU A 1239 16.52 16.08 11.67
N GLU A 1240 15.66 15.45 12.45
CA GLU A 1240 14.26 15.82 12.58
C GLU A 1240 13.90 15.90 14.08
N ARG A 1241 13.34 17.03 14.52
CA ARG A 1241 13.07 17.32 15.94
C ARG A 1241 14.31 17.22 16.83
N ASP A 1242 15.44 17.76 16.34
CA ASP A 1242 16.73 17.77 17.03
C ASP A 1242 17.30 16.37 17.34
N GLN A 1243 16.80 15.30 16.69
CA GLN A 1243 17.33 13.95 16.80
C GLN A 1243 17.58 13.31 15.43
N VAL A 1244 18.53 12.37 15.40
CA VAL A 1244 19.11 11.78 14.19
C VAL A 1244 18.32 10.55 13.77
N ARG A 1245 17.45 10.63 12.77
CA ARG A 1245 16.69 9.46 12.29
C ARG A 1245 17.18 8.97 10.93
N PRO A 1246 17.05 7.66 10.63
CA PRO A 1246 17.15 7.14 9.27
C PRO A 1246 16.18 7.84 8.30
N VAL A 1247 16.54 8.00 7.02
CA VAL A 1247 15.53 8.17 5.96
C VAL A 1247 14.94 6.84 5.55
#